data_AF-A0A370EIA6-F1
#
_entry.id   AF-A0A370EIA6-F1
#
_cell.length_a   1.000
_cell.length_b   1.000
_cell.length_c   1.000
_cell.angle_alpha   90.00
_cell.angle_beta   90.00
_cell.angle_gamma   90.00
#
_symmetry.space_group_name_H-M   'P 1'
#
loop_
_entity.id
_entity.type
_entity.pdbx_description
1 polymer ?
#
loop_
_entity_poly.entity_id
_entity_poly.type
_entity_poly.pdbx_seq_one_letter_code
_entity_poly.pdbx_strand_id
1 'polypeptide(L)'
;MKNILLIVRKSLLSITLFLGAVSYGQVNFTDSNLPIFIITTDEDPDTGQPAVIPDDPKVWASLKIIYHADGSQNYLTDQDTPEYLNYNGRIKIETRGSSSQMLEKKQYGWTTYDAGGAKQNVSLLDMPSENDWILNGLAFDPSLMRDYINYNLARAIGQYASRTQYCEVIINGDYRGLYILQEKIKDDSNRVNIEEITEDDNSGVNLTGGYITKADKTTGGDPVAWTMDSYNGWTDFIHEMPKPEDVTTEQNDYIHSQFTSLETLAGADNDNIGNGYPSLIDVPTFIDFMVINELSSNVDAYQVSTFFHKDRGGKLRAGPVWDFNLSLGHDEFGYDRSHPDVWQFDNGDNTGAKFWKDLFDNSTYKCYFAKRWNQVTSLGQPLNYDSIEDFIDATALLIADAAARENLRWGTVPNLQNELDDVKDFIAERIEWINNNIGTFAACSNVDVPSLVISGINYNPGEDAEFPESDDQEFIEITNTGSENVDLTGIYLSELGLSYQFPVASTISAGEKIYIVSNADVFEQKHDITAFGEYVRHMSNKSQKLVLSDAFGNKIDEVQYTDSSPWPDADGNGKYLHLTDNGLDNNLASSWSANEDATLSVKRFTTGSVKIYPNPVKDLFTIDSVNLIRNIEVYDITGKQLTALTPDSNTIVINFAKYSSGIYLVKITGETGILTQKIVKQ
;
A
#
# COMPACT_ATOMS: atom_id res chain seq x y z
N MET A 1 8.77 54.95 28.73
CA MET A 1 7.77 55.86 29.35
C MET A 1 6.55 55.90 28.42
N LYS A 2 5.36 55.91 29.03
CA LYS A 2 4.02 55.67 28.46
C LYS A 2 3.62 56.53 27.24
N ASN A 3 2.89 55.88 26.31
CA ASN A 3 1.73 56.29 25.50
C ASN A 3 1.40 57.78 25.25
N ILE A 4 1.03 58.08 23.99
CA ILE A 4 -0.18 58.82 23.49
C ILE A 4 -0.06 58.81 21.93
N LEU A 5 -0.77 57.99 21.14
CA LEU A 5 -2.19 57.91 20.73
C LEU A 5 -2.66 58.91 19.63
N LEU A 6 -2.86 58.35 18.41
CA LEU A 6 -4.01 58.49 17.47
C LEU A 6 -4.13 59.59 16.37
N ILE A 7 -4.59 59.11 15.19
CA ILE A 7 -5.38 59.72 14.07
C ILE A 7 -4.57 60.41 12.94
N VAL A 8 -4.38 59.79 11.75
CA VAL A 8 -5.29 59.47 10.61
C VAL A 8 -5.56 60.65 9.65
N ARG A 9 -5.24 60.43 8.35
CA ARG A 9 -6.01 60.67 7.09
C ARG A 9 -5.36 61.51 5.96
N LYS A 10 -5.46 60.91 4.76
CA LYS A 10 -5.43 61.41 3.35
C LYS A 10 -4.02 61.50 2.71
N SER A 11 -3.73 60.84 1.59
CA SER A 11 -4.45 61.00 0.31
C SER A 11 -4.36 59.80 -0.65
N LEU A 12 -5.46 59.64 -1.39
CA LEU A 12 -5.81 58.84 -2.57
C LEU A 12 -4.67 58.22 -3.42
N LEU A 13 -4.80 56.92 -3.68
CA LEU A 13 -4.47 56.31 -4.98
C LEU A 13 -5.74 55.64 -5.52
N SER A 14 -6.18 56.06 -6.70
CA SER A 14 -7.36 55.52 -7.38
C SER A 14 -7.04 54.15 -7.99
N ILE A 15 -7.48 53.06 -7.36
CA ILE A 15 -7.61 51.75 -8.02
C ILE A 15 -8.98 51.73 -8.66
N THR A 16 -9.01 51.69 -9.99
CA THR A 16 -10.24 51.51 -10.75
C THR A 16 -10.55 50.02 -10.73
N LEU A 17 -11.28 49.57 -9.71
CA LEU A 17 -11.82 48.22 -9.62
C LEU A 17 -13.01 48.15 -10.59
N PHE A 18 -12.80 47.62 -11.80
CA PHE A 18 -13.89 47.20 -12.66
C PHE A 18 -14.50 45.92 -12.03
N LEU A 19 -15.42 46.09 -11.09
CA LEU A 19 -16.42 45.04 -10.81
C LEU A 19 -17.38 45.04 -12.00
N GLY A 20 -17.08 44.20 -13.00
CA GLY A 20 -18.12 43.71 -13.88
C GLY A 20 -19.06 42.85 -13.06
N ALA A 21 -20.29 43.31 -12.82
CA ALA A 21 -21.35 42.43 -12.34
C ALA A 21 -21.68 41.45 -13.48
N VAL A 22 -21.04 40.29 -13.48
CA VAL A 22 -21.44 39.17 -14.33
C VAL A 22 -22.70 38.57 -13.70
N SER A 23 -23.83 38.73 -14.37
CA SER A 23 -25.07 38.03 -14.02
C SER A 23 -24.91 36.57 -14.45
N TYR A 24 -24.57 35.68 -13.52
CA TYR A 24 -24.53 34.24 -13.80
C TYR A 24 -25.93 33.69 -14.10
N GLY A 25 -26.01 32.80 -15.09
CA GLY A 25 -27.27 32.25 -15.57
C GLY A 25 -27.83 31.18 -14.63
N GLN A 26 -29.15 31.13 -14.51
CA GLN A 26 -29.82 29.95 -13.97
C GLN A 26 -29.67 28.80 -14.98
N VAL A 27 -28.92 27.76 -14.62
CA VAL A 27 -28.83 26.54 -15.45
C VAL A 27 -30.14 25.75 -15.26
N ASN A 28 -30.86 25.53 -16.36
CA ASN A 28 -32.02 24.63 -16.35
C ASN A 28 -31.52 23.19 -16.54
N PHE A 29 -31.11 22.56 -15.44
CA PHE A 29 -30.53 21.22 -15.45
C PHE A 29 -31.62 20.15 -15.37
N THR A 30 -31.67 19.26 -16.36
CA THR A 30 -32.68 18.19 -16.48
C THR A 30 -32.09 16.80 -16.52
N ASP A 31 -30.88 16.65 -17.06
CA ASP A 31 -30.26 15.37 -17.35
C ASP A 31 -28.75 15.51 -17.58
N SER A 32 -28.05 14.38 -17.52
CA SER A 32 -26.62 14.29 -17.76
C SER A 32 -26.21 12.87 -18.18
N ASN A 33 -25.16 12.78 -18.99
CA ASN A 33 -24.44 11.53 -19.22
C ASN A 33 -23.56 11.13 -18.01
N LEU A 34 -23.32 12.07 -17.08
CA LEU A 34 -22.61 11.84 -15.83
C LEU A 34 -23.57 11.52 -14.68
N PRO A 35 -23.10 10.82 -13.62
CA PRO A 35 -23.85 10.67 -12.38
C PRO A 35 -24.34 12.02 -11.81
N ILE A 36 -25.59 12.03 -11.32
CA ILE A 36 -26.22 13.23 -10.75
C ILE A 36 -26.29 13.09 -9.22
N PHE A 37 -25.64 14.02 -8.52
CA PHE A 37 -25.62 14.09 -7.07
C PHE A 37 -26.65 15.09 -6.58
N ILE A 38 -27.58 14.63 -5.76
CA ILE A 38 -28.62 15.48 -5.16
C ILE A 38 -28.44 15.47 -3.66
N ILE A 39 -27.98 16.60 -3.12
CA ILE A 39 -27.75 16.79 -1.70
C ILE A 39 -28.81 17.74 -1.16
N THR A 40 -29.48 17.32 -0.09
CA THR A 40 -30.43 18.17 0.65
C THR A 40 -30.00 18.24 2.11
N THR A 41 -29.55 19.42 2.56
CA THR A 41 -29.18 19.64 3.96
C THR A 41 -30.43 19.69 4.83
N ASP A 42 -30.30 19.21 6.06
CA ASP A 42 -31.39 19.29 7.04
C ASP A 42 -31.73 20.76 7.33
N GLU A 43 -32.95 21.03 7.76
CA GLU A 43 -33.34 22.37 8.19
C GLU A 43 -32.60 22.74 9.49
N ASP A 44 -32.02 23.94 9.50
CA ASP A 44 -31.52 24.57 10.71
C ASP A 44 -32.72 24.87 11.63
N PRO A 45 -32.75 24.31 12.86
CA PRO A 45 -33.88 24.46 13.77
C PRO A 45 -34.16 25.91 14.20
N ASP A 46 -33.15 26.79 14.12
CA ASP A 46 -33.29 28.20 14.52
C ASP A 46 -33.87 29.06 13.39
N THR A 47 -33.61 28.70 12.13
CA THR A 47 -34.01 29.50 10.96
C THR A 47 -35.14 28.87 10.13
N GLY A 48 -35.36 27.57 10.25
CA GLY A 48 -36.28 26.79 9.40
C GLY A 48 -35.88 26.83 7.92
N GLN A 49 -34.60 27.06 7.63
CA GLN A 49 -34.03 27.06 6.29
C GLN A 49 -33.00 25.93 6.17
N PRO A 50 -32.65 25.47 4.95
CA PRO A 50 -31.60 24.47 4.79
C PRO A 50 -30.30 24.91 5.49
N ALA A 51 -29.71 24.02 6.28
CA ALA A 51 -28.50 24.30 7.04
C ALA A 51 -27.36 24.72 6.10
N VAL A 52 -26.63 25.77 6.51
CA VAL A 52 -25.39 26.19 5.84
C VAL A 52 -24.34 25.12 6.07
N ILE A 53 -23.58 24.78 5.03
CA ILE A 53 -22.47 23.84 5.11
C ILE A 53 -21.22 24.63 5.54
N PRO A 54 -20.68 24.43 6.76
CA PRO A 54 -19.48 25.10 7.24
C PRO A 54 -18.22 24.29 6.86
N ASP A 55 -17.03 24.81 7.20
CA ASP A 55 -15.75 24.08 7.07
C ASP A 55 -15.59 22.97 8.10
N ASP A 56 -15.99 23.25 9.34
CA ASP A 56 -16.13 22.29 10.42
C ASP A 56 -17.14 22.88 11.45
N PRO A 57 -18.00 22.06 12.09
CA PRO A 57 -18.19 20.63 11.91
C PRO A 57 -19.17 20.28 10.78
N LYS A 58 -19.08 19.04 10.26
CA LYS A 58 -20.05 18.52 9.28
C LYS A 58 -21.50 18.64 9.75
N VAL A 59 -22.38 19.06 8.84
CA VAL A 59 -23.83 19.14 9.04
C VAL A 59 -24.56 17.97 8.40
N TRP A 60 -25.71 17.62 8.95
CA TRP A 60 -26.54 16.52 8.43
C TRP A 60 -27.19 16.85 7.08
N ALA A 61 -27.21 15.87 6.18
CA ALA A 61 -27.89 15.94 4.90
C ALA A 61 -28.36 14.55 4.42
N SER A 62 -29.21 14.56 3.40
CA SER A 62 -29.48 13.38 2.57
C SER A 62 -28.75 13.51 1.24
N LEU A 63 -28.29 12.36 0.72
CA LEU A 63 -27.68 12.26 -0.60
C LEU A 63 -28.40 11.19 -1.41
N LYS A 64 -28.71 11.55 -2.65
CA LYS A 64 -29.09 10.60 -3.71
C LYS A 64 -28.09 10.72 -4.86
N ILE A 65 -27.68 9.58 -5.41
CA ILE A 65 -26.84 9.48 -6.61
C ILE A 65 -27.64 8.76 -7.68
N ILE A 66 -28.02 9.47 -8.75
CA ILE A 66 -28.64 8.88 -9.92
C ILE A 66 -27.52 8.40 -10.85
N TYR A 67 -27.57 7.12 -11.22
CA TYR A 67 -26.62 6.52 -12.15
C TYR A 67 -27.21 5.32 -12.88
N HIS A 68 -27.27 5.42 -14.21
CA HIS A 68 -27.71 4.36 -15.10
C HIS A 68 -26.51 3.51 -15.51
N ALA A 69 -26.33 2.37 -14.85
CA ALA A 69 -25.17 1.49 -15.06
C ALA A 69 -25.07 0.90 -16.49
N ASP A 70 -26.12 0.99 -17.30
CA ASP A 70 -26.10 0.59 -18.71
C ASP A 70 -25.51 1.67 -19.65
N GLY A 71 -25.12 2.83 -19.11
CA GLY A 71 -24.56 3.96 -19.85
C GLY A 71 -25.62 4.83 -20.54
N SER A 72 -26.91 4.61 -20.29
CA SER A 72 -27.96 5.51 -20.76
C SER A 72 -27.94 6.85 -20.01
N GLN A 73 -28.62 7.86 -20.58
CA GLN A 73 -28.69 9.20 -19.99
C GLN A 73 -29.35 9.15 -18.60
N ASN A 74 -28.77 9.85 -17.63
CA ASN A 74 -29.34 10.04 -16.30
C ASN A 74 -30.31 11.22 -16.33
N TYR A 75 -31.54 11.06 -15.83
CA TYR A 75 -32.50 12.16 -15.74
C TYR A 75 -32.74 12.58 -14.28
N LEU A 76 -32.82 13.88 -14.02
CA LEU A 76 -33.14 14.42 -12.69
C LEU A 76 -34.52 13.96 -12.18
N THR A 77 -35.42 13.61 -13.10
CA THR A 77 -36.74 13.05 -12.77
C THR A 77 -36.66 11.67 -12.13
N ASP A 78 -35.53 10.97 -12.24
CA ASP A 78 -35.33 9.62 -11.68
C ASP A 78 -34.90 9.64 -10.20
N GLN A 79 -34.87 10.81 -9.56
CA GLN A 79 -34.48 10.96 -8.15
C GLN A 79 -35.31 10.14 -7.15
N ASP A 80 -36.47 9.65 -7.53
CA ASP A 80 -37.35 8.81 -6.70
C ASP A 80 -37.58 7.41 -7.31
N THR A 81 -36.78 7.03 -8.32
CA THR A 81 -36.83 5.71 -8.98
C THR A 81 -35.71 4.82 -8.44
N PRO A 82 -35.98 3.87 -7.52
CA PRO A 82 -34.93 3.11 -6.82
C PRO A 82 -33.96 2.37 -7.73
N GLU A 83 -34.41 1.91 -8.90
CA GLU A 83 -33.60 1.17 -9.87
C GLU A 83 -32.47 2.01 -10.47
N TYR A 84 -32.60 3.33 -10.46
CA TYR A 84 -31.63 4.27 -11.01
C TYR A 84 -30.79 4.98 -9.93
N LEU A 85 -30.99 4.62 -8.65
CA LEU A 85 -30.23 5.18 -7.54
C LEU A 85 -29.06 4.27 -7.17
N ASN A 86 -27.84 4.69 -7.50
CA ASN A 86 -26.62 4.02 -7.02
C ASN A 86 -26.47 4.19 -5.49
N TYR A 87 -26.92 5.33 -4.95
CA TYR A 87 -26.95 5.58 -3.52
C TYR A 87 -28.17 6.41 -3.14
N ASN A 88 -28.75 6.10 -1.97
CA ASN A 88 -29.81 6.87 -1.33
C ASN A 88 -29.69 6.71 0.18
N GLY A 89 -29.13 7.71 0.86
CA GLY A 89 -28.82 7.57 2.28
C GLY A 89 -28.49 8.88 2.98
N ARG A 90 -28.16 8.76 4.26
CA ARG A 90 -27.77 9.88 5.11
C ARG A 90 -26.29 10.13 5.02
N ILE A 91 -25.93 11.40 5.05
CA ILE A 91 -24.55 11.85 5.09
C ILE A 91 -24.39 12.96 6.12
N LYS A 92 -23.14 13.23 6.52
CA LYS A 92 -22.76 14.56 6.99
C LYS A 92 -21.79 15.19 6.00
N ILE A 93 -21.89 16.49 5.81
CA ILE A 93 -21.11 17.24 4.81
C ILE A 93 -20.54 18.52 5.39
N GLU A 94 -19.34 18.90 4.94
CA GLU A 94 -18.63 20.15 5.24
C GLU A 94 -17.99 20.70 3.96
N THR A 95 -17.68 22.00 3.94
CA THR A 95 -16.75 22.54 2.96
C THR A 95 -15.34 22.06 3.27
N ARG A 96 -14.45 22.04 2.28
CA ARG A 96 -13.06 21.65 2.49
C ARG A 96 -12.07 22.45 1.65
N GLY A 97 -10.80 22.22 1.93
CA GLY A 97 -9.65 22.83 1.25
C GLY A 97 -9.15 24.06 2.00
N SER A 98 -8.07 24.66 1.53
CA SER A 98 -7.53 25.89 2.11
C SER A 98 -7.90 27.07 1.21
N SER A 99 -7.04 27.43 0.26
CA SER A 99 -7.27 28.54 -0.67
C SER A 99 -8.56 28.40 -1.49
N SER A 100 -8.98 27.17 -1.82
CA SER A 100 -10.21 26.93 -2.59
C SER A 100 -11.48 27.38 -1.86
N GLN A 101 -11.47 27.53 -0.53
CA GLN A 101 -12.61 28.05 0.21
C GLN A 101 -12.90 29.53 -0.14
N MET A 102 -11.97 30.26 -0.75
CA MET A 102 -12.20 31.62 -1.23
C MET A 102 -13.13 31.67 -2.46
N LEU A 103 -13.22 30.58 -3.23
CA LEU A 103 -14.06 30.49 -4.43
C LEU A 103 -15.54 30.38 -4.07
N GLU A 104 -16.43 30.92 -4.90
CA GLU A 104 -17.88 30.78 -4.69
C GLU A 104 -18.32 29.31 -4.82
N LYS A 105 -17.78 28.61 -5.82
CA LYS A 105 -17.92 27.16 -5.97
C LYS A 105 -17.08 26.45 -4.91
N LYS A 106 -17.73 25.93 -3.88
CA LYS A 106 -17.07 25.19 -2.79
C LYS A 106 -16.76 23.75 -3.19
N GLN A 107 -15.74 23.21 -2.56
CA GLN A 107 -15.44 21.79 -2.52
C GLN A 107 -16.00 21.19 -1.23
N TYR A 108 -16.33 19.90 -1.21
CA TYR A 108 -16.97 19.28 -0.05
C TYR A 108 -16.28 17.99 0.40
N GLY A 109 -16.12 17.84 1.71
CA GLY A 109 -15.83 16.57 2.37
C GLY A 109 -17.13 16.01 2.96
N TRP A 110 -17.36 14.71 2.84
CA TRP A 110 -18.59 14.12 3.35
C TRP A 110 -18.42 12.68 3.79
N THR A 111 -19.28 12.26 4.72
CA THR A 111 -19.26 10.95 5.37
C THR A 111 -20.63 10.29 5.29
N THR A 112 -20.71 9.01 4.94
CA THR A 112 -21.96 8.23 4.91
C THR A 112 -22.33 7.64 6.27
N TYR A 113 -23.64 7.60 6.55
CA TYR A 113 -24.19 7.14 7.83
C TYR A 113 -25.38 6.20 7.62
N ASP A 114 -25.48 5.19 8.48
CA ASP A 114 -26.64 4.31 8.55
C ASP A 114 -27.84 4.99 9.26
N ALA A 115 -28.97 4.29 9.31
CA ALA A 115 -30.18 4.77 9.98
C ALA A 115 -30.02 4.95 11.51
N GLY A 116 -29.01 4.32 12.12
CA GLY A 116 -28.67 4.44 13.54
C GLY A 116 -27.72 5.61 13.84
N GLY A 117 -27.20 6.28 12.81
CA GLY A 117 -26.24 7.38 12.94
C GLY A 117 -24.80 6.90 13.13
N ALA A 118 -24.48 5.63 12.85
CA ALA A 118 -23.12 5.13 12.77
C ALA A 118 -22.54 5.35 11.36
N LYS A 119 -21.22 5.56 11.26
CA LYS A 119 -20.54 5.63 9.96
C LYS A 119 -20.78 4.32 9.21
N GLN A 120 -21.05 4.41 7.91
CA GLN A 120 -21.36 3.24 7.08
C GLN A 120 -20.47 3.22 5.85
N ASN A 121 -19.65 2.19 5.69
CA ASN A 121 -18.90 1.99 4.44
C ASN A 121 -19.86 1.58 3.33
N VAL A 122 -19.78 2.27 2.19
CA VAL A 122 -20.62 2.01 1.01
C VAL A 122 -19.79 2.06 -0.25
N SER A 123 -20.12 1.21 -1.23
CA SER A 123 -19.56 1.29 -2.58
C SER A 123 -20.34 2.32 -3.38
N LEU A 124 -19.63 3.25 -4.02
CA LEU A 124 -20.22 4.30 -4.85
C LEU A 124 -19.63 4.21 -6.25
N LEU A 125 -20.49 4.15 -7.27
CA LEU A 125 -20.07 4.14 -8.69
C LEU A 125 -18.94 3.14 -8.97
N ASP A 126 -19.11 1.91 -8.47
CA ASP A 126 -18.18 0.79 -8.60
C ASP A 126 -16.80 0.97 -7.92
N MET A 127 -16.62 2.03 -7.13
CA MET A 127 -15.46 2.16 -6.25
C MET A 127 -15.63 1.32 -4.98
N PRO A 128 -14.54 0.76 -4.41
CA PRO A 128 -14.56 0.03 -3.15
C PRO A 128 -15.21 0.78 -2.01
N SER A 129 -15.74 0.01 -1.08
CA SER A 129 -16.59 0.53 -0.02
C SER A 129 -15.79 1.35 0.98
N GLU A 130 -16.26 2.56 1.26
CA GLU A 130 -15.71 3.41 2.32
C GLU A 130 -16.77 4.43 2.78
N ASN A 131 -16.54 5.12 3.89
CA ASN A 131 -17.45 6.12 4.43
C ASN A 131 -17.04 7.56 4.15
N ASP A 132 -15.76 7.89 4.00
CA ASP A 132 -15.29 9.26 3.76
C ASP A 132 -14.91 9.52 2.29
N TRP A 133 -15.55 10.54 1.73
CA TRP A 133 -15.53 10.88 0.31
C TRP A 133 -15.36 12.38 0.08
N ILE A 134 -15.01 12.75 -1.15
CA ILE A 134 -14.71 14.12 -1.56
C ILE A 134 -15.51 14.44 -2.81
N LEU A 135 -16.12 15.64 -2.85
CA LEU A 135 -16.55 16.28 -4.08
C LEU A 135 -15.56 17.42 -4.36
N ASN A 136 -14.58 17.13 -5.23
CA ASN A 136 -13.57 18.08 -5.68
C ASN A 136 -14.23 19.04 -6.68
N GLY A 137 -14.16 20.33 -6.36
CA GLY A 137 -14.82 21.40 -7.12
C GLY A 137 -14.02 21.91 -8.31
N LEU A 138 -12.87 21.29 -8.63
CA LEU A 138 -11.95 21.70 -9.70
C LEU A 138 -11.43 23.11 -9.46
N ALA A 139 -11.00 23.37 -8.23
CA ALA A 139 -10.63 24.70 -7.79
C ALA A 139 -9.42 25.22 -8.58
N PHE A 140 -9.60 26.38 -9.19
CA PHE A 140 -8.59 27.05 -10.02
C PHE A 140 -8.17 26.28 -11.27
N ASP A 141 -8.88 25.22 -11.68
CA ASP A 141 -8.50 24.45 -12.85
C ASP A 141 -9.43 24.74 -14.05
N PRO A 142 -9.06 25.64 -14.96
CA PRO A 142 -9.86 25.93 -16.15
C PRO A 142 -9.89 24.76 -17.16
N SER A 143 -8.98 23.78 -17.06
CA SER A 143 -9.03 22.58 -17.89
C SER A 143 -10.08 21.56 -17.43
N LEU A 144 -10.53 21.66 -16.18
CA LEU A 144 -11.40 20.69 -15.50
C LEU A 144 -10.81 19.27 -15.36
N MET A 145 -9.51 19.07 -15.62
CA MET A 145 -8.90 17.75 -15.79
C MET A 145 -7.56 17.51 -15.09
N ARG A 146 -6.86 18.51 -14.54
CA ARG A 146 -5.46 18.31 -14.07
C ARG A 146 -5.33 17.28 -12.96
N ASP A 147 -6.16 17.36 -11.92
CA ASP A 147 -6.26 16.31 -10.89
C ASP A 147 -6.64 14.96 -11.50
N TYR A 148 -7.64 14.97 -12.39
CA TYR A 148 -8.18 13.75 -13.00
C TYR A 148 -7.12 13.00 -13.81
N ILE A 149 -6.39 13.71 -14.67
CA ILE A 149 -5.31 13.16 -15.50
C ILE A 149 -4.26 12.53 -14.58
N ASN A 150 -3.69 13.29 -13.65
CA ASN A 150 -2.55 12.83 -12.87
C ASN A 150 -2.89 11.67 -11.94
N TYR A 151 -4.08 11.64 -11.33
CA TYR A 151 -4.51 10.48 -10.54
C TYR A 151 -4.71 9.23 -11.41
N ASN A 152 -5.27 9.37 -12.61
CA ASN A 152 -5.42 8.24 -13.52
C ASN A 152 -4.07 7.73 -14.04
N LEU A 153 -3.15 8.62 -14.38
CA LEU A 153 -1.80 8.28 -14.81
C LEU A 153 -1.00 7.56 -13.71
N ALA A 154 -1.07 8.05 -12.46
CA ALA A 154 -0.45 7.38 -11.31
C ALA A 154 -0.98 5.95 -11.11
N ARG A 155 -2.30 5.75 -11.21
CA ARG A 155 -2.90 4.41 -11.18
C ARG A 155 -2.47 3.54 -12.34
N ALA A 156 -2.38 4.11 -13.54
CA ALA A 156 -2.01 3.37 -14.74
C ALA A 156 -0.57 2.84 -14.70
N ILE A 157 0.33 3.50 -13.96
CA ILE A 157 1.69 3.00 -13.73
C ILE A 157 1.81 2.06 -12.51
N GLY A 158 0.70 1.78 -11.81
CA GLY A 158 0.63 0.80 -10.73
C GLY A 158 0.69 1.36 -9.31
N GLN A 159 0.60 2.69 -9.13
CA GLN A 159 0.56 3.30 -7.80
C GLN A 159 -0.88 3.62 -7.38
N TYR A 160 -1.21 3.42 -6.10
CA TYR A 160 -2.47 3.93 -5.59
C TYR A 160 -2.46 5.47 -5.66
N ALA A 161 -3.49 6.01 -6.31
CA ALA A 161 -3.90 7.40 -6.25
C ALA A 161 -5.42 7.42 -6.23
N SER A 162 -6.00 8.38 -5.52
CA SER A 162 -7.45 8.45 -5.26
C SER A 162 -8.26 8.23 -6.53
N ARG A 163 -9.12 7.21 -6.55
CA ARG A 163 -10.03 6.98 -7.68
C ARG A 163 -10.99 8.13 -7.83
N THR A 164 -11.32 8.42 -9.08
CA THR A 164 -12.07 9.60 -9.46
C THR A 164 -13.19 9.27 -10.45
N GLN A 165 -14.35 9.90 -10.27
CA GLN A 165 -15.48 9.85 -11.21
C GLN A 165 -16.06 11.25 -11.38
N TYR A 166 -16.26 11.71 -12.62
CA TYR A 166 -16.96 12.97 -12.86
C TYR A 166 -18.43 12.87 -12.48
N CYS A 167 -19.01 13.95 -11.96
CA CYS A 167 -20.41 14.03 -11.59
C CYS A 167 -20.93 15.47 -11.64
N GLU A 168 -22.25 15.64 -11.70
CA GLU A 168 -22.89 16.94 -11.58
C GLU A 168 -23.68 17.05 -10.28
N VAL A 169 -23.51 18.18 -9.58
CA VAL A 169 -23.98 18.33 -8.20
C VAL A 169 -25.11 19.34 -8.11
N ILE A 170 -26.14 18.99 -7.34
CA ILE A 170 -27.25 19.86 -6.94
C ILE A 170 -27.29 19.89 -5.41
N ILE A 171 -27.31 21.07 -4.81
CA ILE A 171 -27.44 21.24 -3.36
C ILE A 171 -28.66 22.10 -3.05
N ASN A 172 -29.62 21.57 -2.30
CA ASN A 172 -30.87 22.25 -1.92
C ASN A 172 -31.63 22.82 -3.14
N GLY A 173 -31.65 22.06 -4.24
CA GLY A 173 -32.27 22.45 -5.51
C GLY A 173 -31.47 23.41 -6.38
N ASP A 174 -30.30 23.87 -5.92
CA ASP A 174 -29.41 24.75 -6.68
C ASP A 174 -28.32 23.93 -7.39
N TYR A 175 -28.26 24.04 -8.73
CA TYR A 175 -27.23 23.39 -9.53
C TYR A 175 -25.86 24.02 -9.25
N ARG A 176 -24.90 23.19 -8.86
CA ARG A 176 -23.54 23.59 -8.44
C ARG A 176 -22.45 23.36 -9.47
N GLY A 177 -22.73 22.70 -10.59
CA GLY A 177 -21.74 22.49 -11.63
C GLY A 177 -21.15 21.08 -11.68
N LEU A 178 -20.06 20.96 -12.44
CA LEU A 178 -19.27 19.76 -12.60
C LEU A 178 -18.33 19.57 -11.41
N TYR A 179 -18.25 18.36 -10.88
CA TYR A 179 -17.36 17.96 -9.80
C TYR A 179 -16.67 16.64 -10.15
N ILE A 180 -15.61 16.34 -9.40
CA ILE A 180 -15.04 14.99 -9.34
C ILE A 180 -15.38 14.39 -7.98
N LEU A 181 -16.12 13.28 -7.98
CA LEU A 181 -16.16 12.38 -6.83
C LEU A 181 -14.78 11.74 -6.68
N GLN A 182 -14.21 11.84 -5.50
CA GLN A 182 -12.86 11.37 -5.21
C GLN A 182 -12.80 10.65 -3.87
N GLU A 183 -11.96 9.63 -3.79
CA GLU A 183 -11.61 8.97 -2.52
C GLU A 183 -10.81 9.90 -1.59
N LYS A 184 -11.02 9.77 -0.28
CA LYS A 184 -10.11 10.36 0.70
C LYS A 184 -8.91 9.42 0.93
N ILE A 185 -7.69 9.94 0.95
CA ILE A 185 -6.51 9.14 1.36
C ILE A 185 -6.72 8.69 2.81
N LYS A 186 -6.59 7.37 3.02
CA LYS A 186 -6.75 6.67 4.29
C LYS A 186 -6.02 5.32 4.25
N ASP A 187 -5.74 4.77 5.43
CA ASP A 187 -5.47 3.36 5.62
C ASP A 187 -6.71 2.52 5.28
N ASP A 188 -6.62 1.78 4.19
CA ASP A 188 -7.59 0.75 3.85
C ASP A 188 -6.95 -0.20 2.85
N SER A 189 -7.35 -1.47 2.89
CA SER A 189 -6.85 -2.50 1.98
C SER A 189 -7.00 -2.15 0.48
N ASN A 190 -7.98 -1.32 0.11
CA ASN A 190 -8.21 -0.85 -1.26
C ASN A 190 -7.72 0.60 -1.48
N ARG A 191 -7.05 1.21 -0.51
CA ARG A 191 -6.43 2.54 -0.57
C ARG A 191 -4.94 2.44 -0.19
N VAL A 192 -4.52 3.06 0.92
CA VAL A 192 -3.17 2.85 1.47
C VAL A 192 -3.23 1.59 2.34
N ASN A 193 -2.80 0.44 1.82
CA ASN A 193 -2.94 -0.84 2.50
C ASN A 193 -1.91 -1.03 3.64
N ILE A 194 -2.06 -0.26 4.71
CA ILE A 194 -1.27 -0.39 5.94
C ILE A 194 -2.17 -0.80 7.11
N GLU A 195 -1.59 -1.41 8.13
CA GLU A 195 -2.29 -1.66 9.39
C GLU A 195 -2.16 -0.44 10.32
N GLU A 196 -3.27 0.17 10.74
CA GLU A 196 -3.28 1.36 11.59
C GLU A 196 -2.43 1.20 12.85
N ILE A 197 -1.60 2.19 13.16
CA ILE A 197 -0.90 2.28 14.44
C ILE A 197 -1.84 2.83 15.53
N THR A 198 -1.95 2.12 16.65
CA THR A 198 -2.80 2.53 17.79
C THR A 198 -2.00 3.27 18.85
N GLU A 199 -2.66 3.95 19.79
CA GLU A 199 -2.00 4.63 20.92
C GLU A 199 -1.16 3.68 21.81
N ASP A 200 -1.42 2.36 21.77
CA ASP A 200 -0.68 1.36 22.56
C ASP A 200 0.60 0.87 21.86
N ASP A 201 0.75 1.11 20.56
CA ASP A 201 1.84 0.63 19.71
C ASP A 201 3.10 1.50 19.82
N ASN A 202 3.81 1.39 20.96
CA ASN A 202 4.93 2.27 21.32
C ASN A 202 6.30 1.59 21.37
N SER A 203 6.42 0.31 20.97
CA SER A 203 7.70 -0.40 21.01
C SER A 203 7.75 -1.59 20.06
N GLY A 204 8.96 -2.15 19.88
CA GLY A 204 9.15 -3.36 19.09
C GLY A 204 8.68 -3.20 17.65
N VAL A 205 8.17 -4.29 17.07
CA VAL A 205 7.64 -4.29 15.71
C VAL A 205 6.41 -3.39 15.56
N ASN A 206 5.59 -3.26 16.60
CA ASN A 206 4.36 -2.46 16.57
C ASN A 206 4.60 -0.98 16.26
N LEU A 207 5.72 -0.42 16.72
CA LEU A 207 6.13 0.97 16.46
C LEU A 207 6.61 1.20 15.02
N THR A 208 6.89 0.15 14.25
CA THR A 208 7.69 0.27 13.02
C THR A 208 6.90 0.68 11.76
N GLY A 209 5.64 1.10 11.88
CA GLY A 209 4.81 1.49 10.75
C GLY A 209 3.36 1.70 11.16
N GLY A 210 2.46 1.66 10.20
CA GLY A 210 1.04 1.92 10.41
C GLY A 210 0.65 3.39 10.41
N TYR A 211 1.50 4.25 9.82
CA TYR A 211 1.28 5.68 9.78
C TYR A 211 1.23 6.23 8.34
N ILE A 212 0.53 7.35 8.20
CA ILE A 212 0.58 8.25 7.06
C ILE A 212 1.01 9.62 7.57
N THR A 213 2.09 10.16 7.01
CA THR A 213 2.55 11.52 7.30
C THR A 213 2.67 12.30 6.01
N LYS A 214 2.70 13.63 6.10
CA LYS A 214 2.80 14.47 4.91
C LYS A 214 3.64 15.71 5.16
N ALA A 215 4.36 16.14 4.12
CA ALA A 215 4.85 17.51 4.07
C ALA A 215 3.67 18.39 3.65
N ASP A 216 3.26 19.32 4.52
CA ASP A 216 2.07 20.13 4.29
C ASP A 216 2.03 21.38 5.18
N LYS A 217 1.08 22.27 4.87
CA LYS A 217 0.78 23.48 5.64
C LYS A 217 -0.01 23.11 6.90
N THR A 218 0.11 23.91 7.94
CA THR A 218 -0.72 23.81 9.18
C THR A 218 -2.15 24.34 9.01
N THR A 219 -2.65 24.42 7.77
CA THR A 219 -4.01 24.92 7.52
C THR A 219 -5.02 23.90 8.03
N GLY A 220 -5.97 24.33 8.85
CA GLY A 220 -6.88 23.44 9.58
C GLY A 220 -6.54 23.32 11.07
N GLY A 221 -5.37 23.82 11.50
CA GLY A 221 -4.97 23.85 12.91
C GLY A 221 -4.01 22.75 13.32
N ASP A 222 -3.64 21.86 12.40
CA ASP A 222 -2.69 20.79 12.65
C ASP A 222 -1.32 21.36 13.06
N PRO A 223 -0.71 20.87 14.16
CA PRO A 223 0.62 21.31 14.59
C PRO A 223 1.70 20.73 13.67
N VAL A 224 2.79 21.50 13.49
CA VAL A 224 4.03 20.97 12.89
C VAL A 224 4.58 19.87 13.78
N ALA A 225 4.76 18.67 13.23
CA ALA A 225 5.37 17.54 13.92
C ALA A 225 6.89 17.69 13.96
N TRP A 226 7.51 17.99 12.82
CA TRP A 226 8.92 18.40 12.71
C TRP A 226 9.15 19.23 11.44
N THR A 227 10.32 19.83 11.35
CA THR A 227 10.77 20.61 10.20
C THR A 227 12.10 20.04 9.70
N MET A 228 12.25 19.91 8.39
CA MET A 228 13.49 19.51 7.73
C MET A 228 14.06 20.65 6.89
N ASP A 229 15.37 20.61 6.65
CA ASP A 229 16.00 21.59 5.77
C ASP A 229 15.59 21.36 4.31
N SER A 230 15.45 22.46 3.57
CA SER A 230 15.38 22.47 2.11
C SER A 230 16.63 23.16 1.55
N TYR A 231 16.97 22.91 0.28
CA TYR A 231 17.92 23.76 -0.44
C TYR A 231 17.41 25.20 -0.58
N ASN A 232 16.09 25.40 -0.50
CA ASN A 232 15.44 26.69 -0.53
C ASN A 232 14.47 26.85 0.66
N GLY A 233 15.02 27.01 1.87
CA GLY A 233 14.23 27.24 3.08
C GLY A 233 14.08 26.00 3.94
N TRP A 234 12.84 25.61 4.23
CA TRP A 234 12.50 24.49 5.10
C TRP A 234 11.23 23.79 4.63
N THR A 235 11.01 22.56 5.10
CA THR A 235 9.80 21.79 4.83
C THR A 235 9.21 21.29 6.15
N ASP A 236 7.96 21.64 6.41
CA ASP A 236 7.23 21.24 7.61
C ASP A 236 6.47 19.94 7.34
N PHE A 237 6.50 19.04 8.32
CA PHE A 237 5.80 17.76 8.28
C PHE A 237 4.69 17.75 9.34
N ILE A 238 3.56 17.12 8.99
CA ILE A 238 2.43 16.90 9.89
C ILE A 238 1.95 15.45 9.81
N HIS A 239 1.39 14.95 10.90
CA HIS A 239 0.80 13.62 10.93
C HIS A 239 -0.60 13.65 10.30
N GLU A 240 -0.83 12.80 9.30
CA GLU A 240 -2.19 12.56 8.80
C GLU A 240 -2.85 11.46 9.62
N MET A 241 -2.10 10.39 9.91
CA MET A 241 -2.48 9.24 10.73
C MET A 241 -1.22 8.66 11.43
N PRO A 242 -1.24 8.46 12.76
CA PRO A 242 -2.32 8.81 13.68
C PRO A 242 -2.56 10.33 13.64
N LYS A 243 -3.74 10.79 14.08
CA LYS A 243 -4.02 12.23 14.07
C LYS A 243 -3.06 12.95 15.03
N PRO A 244 -2.74 14.23 14.81
CA PRO A 244 -1.79 14.96 15.66
C PRO A 244 -2.13 14.95 17.16
N GLU A 245 -3.41 14.83 17.51
CA GLU A 245 -3.90 14.68 18.88
C GLU A 245 -3.73 13.27 19.48
N ASP A 246 -3.60 12.24 18.63
CA ASP A 246 -3.55 10.82 19.03
C ASP A 246 -2.11 10.26 18.94
N VAL A 247 -1.20 10.94 18.25
CA VAL A 247 0.19 10.51 18.11
C VAL A 247 0.94 10.55 19.45
N THR A 248 1.62 9.46 19.80
CA THR A 248 2.45 9.42 21.02
C THR A 248 3.84 10.02 20.77
N THR A 249 4.61 10.22 21.85
CA THR A 249 5.97 10.75 21.73
C THR A 249 6.88 9.75 21.04
N GLU A 250 6.77 8.47 21.42
CA GLU A 250 7.52 7.35 20.86
C GLU A 250 7.26 7.18 19.37
N GLN A 251 6.00 7.31 18.94
CA GLN A 251 5.59 7.26 17.54
C GLN A 251 6.15 8.43 16.75
N ASN A 252 5.99 9.65 17.24
CA ASN A 252 6.53 10.84 16.59
C ASN A 252 8.06 10.74 16.42
N ASP A 253 8.78 10.34 17.48
CA ASP A 253 10.23 10.19 17.46
C ASP A 253 10.66 9.10 16.48
N TYR A 254 9.95 7.96 16.43
CA TYR A 254 10.21 6.92 15.45
C TYR A 254 10.01 7.42 14.02
N ILE A 255 8.86 8.02 13.71
CA ILE A 255 8.54 8.52 12.37
C ILE A 255 9.60 9.53 11.94
N HIS A 256 9.87 10.55 12.76
CA HIS A 256 10.88 11.56 12.48
C HIS A 256 12.28 10.96 12.29
N SER A 257 12.63 9.91 13.03
CA SER A 257 13.91 9.20 12.84
C SER A 257 14.06 8.58 11.44
N GLN A 258 12.96 8.15 10.81
CA GLN A 258 12.99 7.59 9.46
C GLN A 258 13.36 8.68 8.44
N PHE A 259 12.78 9.88 8.57
CA PHE A 259 13.06 10.99 7.65
C PHE A 259 14.46 11.60 7.84
N THR A 260 14.90 11.75 9.08
CA THR A 260 16.28 12.21 9.36
C THR A 260 17.33 11.19 8.90
N SER A 261 17.03 9.89 8.99
CA SER A 261 17.87 8.83 8.41
C SER A 261 17.90 8.92 6.89
N LEU A 262 16.75 9.14 6.24
CA LEU A 262 16.67 9.32 4.80
C LEU A 262 17.50 10.51 4.32
N GLU A 263 17.36 11.68 4.94
CA GLU A 263 18.17 12.87 4.64
C GLU A 263 19.66 12.59 4.81
N THR A 264 20.05 11.94 5.90
CA THR A 264 21.45 11.60 6.16
C THR A 264 22.02 10.64 5.11
N LEU A 265 21.27 9.60 4.74
CA LEU A 265 21.73 8.57 3.80
C LEU A 265 21.74 9.06 2.35
N ALA A 266 20.71 9.82 1.94
CA ALA A 266 20.64 10.42 0.62
C ALA A 266 21.74 11.48 0.45
N GLY A 267 21.90 12.40 1.40
CA GLY A 267 22.93 13.44 1.34
C GLY A 267 24.37 12.90 1.43
N ALA A 268 24.56 11.68 1.92
CA ALA A 268 25.84 10.97 1.90
C ALA A 268 26.09 10.17 0.61
N ASP A 269 25.18 10.23 -0.37
CA ASP A 269 25.23 9.44 -1.60
C ASP A 269 25.31 7.91 -1.34
N ASN A 270 24.72 7.45 -0.22
CA ASN A 270 24.88 6.07 0.25
C ASN A 270 23.80 5.15 -0.35
N ASP A 271 24.13 4.55 -1.48
CA ASP A 271 23.30 3.54 -2.19
C ASP A 271 23.59 2.08 -1.79
N ASN A 272 24.29 1.85 -0.68
CA ASN A 272 24.55 0.51 -0.18
C ASN A 272 23.24 -0.21 0.21
N ILE A 273 23.05 -1.44 -0.26
CA ILE A 273 21.81 -2.21 -0.04
C ILE A 273 21.58 -2.65 1.42
N GLY A 274 22.62 -2.71 2.24
CA GLY A 274 22.53 -3.17 3.63
C GLY A 274 22.47 -2.05 4.67
N ASN A 275 22.94 -0.84 4.34
CA ASN A 275 22.97 0.29 5.27
C ASN A 275 22.77 1.67 4.63
N GLY A 276 22.44 1.72 3.34
CA GLY A 276 22.13 2.94 2.59
C GLY A 276 20.63 3.17 2.48
N TYR A 277 20.24 4.19 1.70
CA TYR A 277 18.81 4.50 1.51
C TYR A 277 17.98 3.31 0.98
N PRO A 278 18.48 2.37 0.15
CA PRO A 278 17.67 1.22 -0.30
C PRO A 278 17.27 0.28 0.83
N SER A 279 17.96 0.32 1.98
CA SER A 279 17.57 -0.45 3.16
C SER A 279 16.41 0.18 3.95
N LEU A 280 16.11 1.46 3.72
CA LEU A 280 15.15 2.27 4.46
C LEU A 280 13.86 2.56 3.68
N ILE A 281 13.99 2.86 2.38
CA ILE A 281 12.87 3.25 1.52
C ILE A 281 12.55 2.17 0.48
N ASP A 282 11.28 2.09 0.08
CA ASP A 282 10.89 1.45 -1.17
C ASP A 282 11.27 2.38 -2.33
N VAL A 283 12.43 2.12 -2.94
CA VAL A 283 12.98 2.96 -4.03
C VAL A 283 11.98 3.13 -5.19
N PRO A 284 11.28 2.08 -5.67
CA PRO A 284 10.26 2.23 -6.71
C PRO A 284 9.18 3.26 -6.41
N THR A 285 8.64 3.34 -5.19
CA THR A 285 7.56 4.32 -4.93
C THR A 285 8.06 5.76 -4.92
N PHE A 286 9.28 6.00 -4.45
CA PHE A 286 9.91 7.33 -4.55
C PHE A 286 10.13 7.72 -6.02
N ILE A 287 10.57 6.78 -6.85
CA ILE A 287 10.73 7.01 -8.29
C ILE A 287 9.39 7.29 -8.97
N ASP A 288 8.36 6.46 -8.75
CA ASP A 288 7.05 6.64 -9.37
C ASP A 288 6.37 7.94 -8.92
N PHE A 289 6.55 8.32 -7.64
CA PHE A 289 6.12 9.61 -7.12
C PHE A 289 6.78 10.76 -7.88
N MET A 290 8.11 10.70 -8.07
CA MET A 290 8.83 11.72 -8.85
C MET A 290 8.42 11.71 -10.33
N VAL A 291 8.22 10.55 -10.95
CA VAL A 291 7.83 10.44 -12.37
C VAL A 291 6.53 11.20 -12.66
N ILE A 292 5.50 11.01 -11.82
CA ILE A 292 4.21 11.69 -12.00
C ILE A 292 4.30 13.20 -11.72
N ASN A 293 4.97 13.58 -10.63
CA ASN A 293 5.11 15.00 -10.27
C ASN A 293 6.02 15.78 -11.23
N GLU A 294 7.07 15.15 -11.76
CA GLU A 294 7.94 15.77 -12.76
C GLU A 294 7.29 15.81 -14.14
N LEU A 295 6.57 14.77 -14.58
CA LEU A 295 5.80 14.83 -15.83
C LEU A 295 4.80 16.00 -15.81
N SER A 296 4.12 16.17 -14.67
CA SER A 296 3.13 17.23 -14.52
C SER A 296 3.74 18.59 -14.18
N SER A 297 5.01 18.65 -13.80
CA SER A 297 5.62 19.85 -13.22
C SER A 297 4.74 20.43 -12.10
N ASN A 298 4.30 19.58 -11.17
CA ASN A 298 3.49 19.99 -10.02
C ASN A 298 4.29 20.91 -9.09
N VAL A 299 3.82 22.15 -8.91
CA VAL A 299 4.55 23.20 -8.18
C VAL A 299 4.56 23.02 -6.67
N ASP A 300 3.71 22.16 -6.12
CA ASP A 300 3.59 21.95 -4.68
C ASP A 300 4.24 20.62 -4.22
N ALA A 301 4.35 19.64 -5.13
CA ALA A 301 4.60 18.22 -4.87
C ALA A 301 5.70 17.83 -3.88
N TYR A 302 6.77 18.62 -3.73
CA TYR A 302 7.88 18.31 -2.84
C TYR A 302 7.83 19.07 -1.51
N GLN A 303 7.12 20.20 -1.49
CA GLN A 303 7.08 21.14 -0.36
C GLN A 303 5.81 20.99 0.48
N VAL A 304 4.67 20.75 -0.18
CA VAL A 304 3.35 20.61 0.43
C VAL A 304 2.51 19.59 -0.34
N SER A 305 1.41 19.11 0.23
CA SER A 305 0.58 18.06 -0.41
C SER A 305 1.35 16.76 -0.72
N THR A 306 2.46 16.49 0.00
CA THR A 306 3.34 15.33 -0.23
C THR A 306 3.08 14.25 0.81
N PHE A 307 2.45 13.14 0.43
CA PHE A 307 2.18 12.03 1.37
C PHE A 307 3.32 11.01 1.40
N PHE A 308 3.48 10.40 2.58
CA PHE A 308 4.35 9.26 2.84
C PHE A 308 3.63 8.27 3.75
N HIS A 309 3.93 7.00 3.60
CA HIS A 309 3.39 5.96 4.45
C HIS A 309 4.41 4.84 4.67
N LYS A 310 4.24 4.08 5.74
CA LYS A 310 5.08 2.93 6.05
C LYS A 310 4.22 1.87 6.73
N ASP A 311 4.20 0.66 6.18
CA ASP A 311 3.55 -0.47 6.85
C ASP A 311 4.46 -1.01 7.97
N ARG A 312 3.85 -1.69 8.95
CA ARG A 312 4.57 -2.26 10.08
C ARG A 312 5.59 -3.28 9.60
N GLY A 313 6.86 -3.14 10.02
CA GLY A 313 7.97 -3.98 9.55
C GLY A 313 8.43 -3.72 8.12
N GLY A 314 7.75 -2.85 7.36
CA GLY A 314 8.06 -2.55 5.97
C GLY A 314 9.02 -1.37 5.79
N LYS A 315 9.19 -0.96 4.53
CA LYS A 315 9.99 0.20 4.12
C LYS A 315 9.14 1.47 4.02
N LEU A 316 9.77 2.64 4.21
CA LEU A 316 9.12 3.94 3.99
C LEU A 316 8.80 4.11 2.50
N ARG A 317 7.59 4.59 2.18
CA ARG A 317 7.09 4.76 0.80
C ARG A 317 6.66 6.20 0.58
N ALA A 318 6.96 6.75 -0.59
CA ALA A 318 6.39 8.01 -1.05
C ALA A 318 5.02 7.80 -1.71
N GLY A 319 4.17 8.82 -1.61
CA GLY A 319 2.81 8.81 -2.11
C GLY A 319 1.77 8.38 -1.05
N PRO A 320 0.47 8.37 -1.41
CA PRO A 320 -0.08 8.64 -2.74
C PRO A 320 0.16 10.06 -3.26
N VAL A 321 0.17 10.25 -4.58
CA VAL A 321 0.25 11.61 -5.17
C VAL A 321 -1.04 12.39 -4.91
N TRP A 322 -0.93 13.72 -4.78
CA TRP A 322 -2.04 14.59 -4.38
C TRP A 322 -1.87 16.02 -4.93
N ASP A 323 -3.00 16.70 -5.16
CA ASP A 323 -3.12 18.15 -5.46
C ASP A 323 -2.39 18.60 -6.74
N PHE A 324 -3.00 18.37 -7.90
CA PHE A 324 -2.40 18.67 -9.22
C PHE A 324 -3.03 19.86 -9.93
N ASN A 325 -3.90 20.64 -9.28
CA ASN A 325 -4.50 21.80 -9.92
C ASN A 325 -3.45 22.82 -10.39
N LEU A 326 -2.34 22.97 -9.67
CA LEU A 326 -1.18 23.81 -10.04
C LEU A 326 -0.09 22.98 -10.76
N SER A 327 -0.42 22.49 -11.95
CA SER A 327 0.47 21.67 -12.78
C SER A 327 0.16 21.85 -14.27
N LEU A 328 0.93 21.20 -15.14
CA LEU A 328 0.72 21.14 -16.59
C LEU A 328 0.59 22.55 -17.19
N GLY A 329 1.61 23.39 -16.92
CA GLY A 329 1.72 24.75 -17.45
C GLY A 329 0.81 25.78 -16.77
N HIS A 330 0.15 25.40 -15.67
CA HIS A 330 -0.74 26.29 -14.93
C HIS A 330 -0.29 26.48 -13.48
N ASP A 331 -0.40 27.72 -13.03
CA ASP A 331 -0.14 28.16 -11.66
C ASP A 331 -1.06 29.37 -11.36
N GLU A 332 -1.16 29.73 -10.08
CA GLU A 332 -2.13 30.70 -9.59
C GLU A 332 -1.49 31.78 -8.72
N PHE A 333 -2.31 32.71 -8.23
CA PHE A 333 -1.91 33.76 -7.28
C PHE A 333 -0.81 34.71 -7.79
N GLY A 334 -0.68 34.84 -9.11
CA GLY A 334 0.32 35.69 -9.76
C GLY A 334 1.70 35.04 -9.88
N TYR A 335 1.80 33.73 -9.62
CA TYR A 335 2.96 32.92 -9.88
C TYR A 335 2.88 32.26 -11.27
N ASP A 336 4.03 31.76 -11.72
CA ASP A 336 4.22 31.03 -12.96
C ASP A 336 5.39 30.07 -12.71
N ARG A 337 5.14 28.95 -12.01
CA ARG A 337 6.18 28.01 -11.55
C ARG A 337 6.10 26.64 -12.22
N SER A 338 5.05 26.36 -12.99
CA SER A 338 4.90 25.09 -13.73
C SER A 338 5.46 25.27 -15.13
N HIS A 339 6.69 24.79 -15.37
CA HIS A 339 7.41 25.01 -16.62
C HIS A 339 7.83 23.68 -17.27
N PRO A 340 7.83 23.59 -18.61
CA PRO A 340 8.18 22.35 -19.28
C PRO A 340 9.66 21.99 -19.14
N ASP A 341 10.52 22.94 -18.77
CA ASP A 341 11.97 22.86 -18.86
C ASP A 341 12.73 23.01 -17.52
N VAL A 342 12.10 22.64 -16.40
CA VAL A 342 12.68 22.68 -15.04
C VAL A 342 12.52 21.36 -14.28
N TRP A 343 13.38 21.06 -13.31
CA TRP A 343 13.09 20.00 -12.32
C TRP A 343 12.39 20.64 -11.13
N GLN A 344 11.20 20.18 -10.73
CA GLN A 344 10.46 20.82 -9.63
C GLN A 344 11.17 20.66 -8.27
N PHE A 345 11.93 19.57 -8.08
CA PHE A 345 12.79 19.39 -6.90
C PHE A 345 14.08 20.25 -6.93
N ASP A 346 14.38 20.98 -8.01
CA ASP A 346 15.65 21.74 -8.17
C ASP A 346 15.51 22.99 -9.06
N ASN A 347 14.48 23.81 -8.80
CA ASN A 347 14.24 25.09 -9.50
C ASN A 347 14.36 26.34 -8.61
N GLY A 348 14.56 26.17 -7.30
CA GLY A 348 14.64 27.27 -6.35
C GLY A 348 13.29 27.82 -5.88
N ASP A 349 12.20 27.09 -6.11
CA ASP A 349 10.86 27.37 -5.58
C ASP A 349 10.52 26.41 -4.42
N ASN A 350 9.43 25.66 -4.56
CA ASN A 350 8.89 24.68 -3.62
C ASN A 350 9.62 23.33 -3.74
N THR A 351 10.94 23.33 -3.58
CA THR A 351 11.79 22.16 -3.87
C THR A 351 11.76 21.07 -2.79
N GLY A 352 11.08 21.31 -1.66
CA GLY A 352 10.93 20.33 -0.60
C GLY A 352 12.19 20.01 0.20
N ALA A 353 12.09 18.98 1.04
CA ALA A 353 13.21 18.53 1.86
C ALA A 353 14.40 18.07 1.00
N LYS A 354 15.63 18.30 1.48
CA LYS A 354 16.88 18.05 0.72
C LYS A 354 16.97 16.66 0.11
N PHE A 355 16.44 15.65 0.80
CA PHE A 355 16.53 14.25 0.36
C PHE A 355 15.97 14.00 -1.05
N TRP A 356 15.01 14.80 -1.54
CA TRP A 356 14.49 14.63 -2.90
C TRP A 356 15.55 14.87 -3.96
N LYS A 357 16.24 16.01 -3.84
CA LYS A 357 17.35 16.37 -4.71
C LYS A 357 18.55 15.44 -4.48
N ASP A 358 18.88 15.13 -3.23
CA ASP A 358 20.01 14.26 -2.89
C ASP A 358 19.84 12.85 -3.48
N LEU A 359 18.62 12.29 -3.42
CA LEU A 359 18.29 11.03 -4.08
C LEU A 359 18.49 11.14 -5.59
N PHE A 360 17.98 12.18 -6.25
CA PHE A 360 18.15 12.34 -7.71
C PHE A 360 19.60 12.54 -8.14
N ASP A 361 20.43 13.19 -7.31
CA ASP A 361 21.84 13.40 -7.58
C ASP A 361 22.66 12.10 -7.42
N ASN A 362 22.17 11.11 -6.65
CA ASN A 362 22.77 9.78 -6.59
C ASN A 362 22.70 9.06 -7.94
N SER A 363 23.86 8.61 -8.44
CA SER A 363 23.96 8.05 -9.80
C SER A 363 23.16 6.76 -10.01
N THR A 364 23.03 5.93 -8.97
CA THR A 364 22.25 4.68 -9.02
C THR A 364 20.76 5.00 -9.06
N TYR A 365 20.27 5.84 -8.15
CA TYR A 365 18.87 6.28 -8.13
C TYR A 365 18.47 6.94 -9.45
N LYS A 366 19.29 7.88 -9.96
CA LYS A 366 19.06 8.52 -11.25
C LYS A 366 18.98 7.53 -12.41
N CYS A 367 19.80 6.47 -12.37
CA CYS A 367 19.71 5.40 -13.36
C CYS A 367 18.34 4.72 -13.32
N TYR A 368 17.84 4.35 -12.14
CA TYR A 368 16.53 3.73 -11.99
C TYR A 368 15.38 4.68 -12.34
N PHE A 369 15.50 5.97 -12.00
CA PHE A 369 14.56 6.99 -12.44
C PHE A 369 14.52 7.08 -13.98
N ALA A 370 15.67 7.13 -14.64
CA ALA A 370 15.77 7.09 -16.10
C ALA A 370 15.19 5.79 -16.70
N LYS A 371 15.46 4.64 -16.09
CA LYS A 371 14.92 3.33 -16.52
C LYS A 371 13.40 3.34 -16.47
N ARG A 372 12.85 3.77 -15.33
CA ARG A 372 11.40 3.79 -15.10
C ARG A 372 10.71 4.79 -16.02
N TRP A 373 11.25 6.00 -16.15
CA TRP A 373 10.74 7.01 -17.09
C TRP A 373 10.64 6.47 -18.52
N ASN A 374 11.74 5.88 -19.04
CA ASN A 374 11.75 5.32 -20.40
C ASN A 374 10.80 4.12 -20.53
N GLN A 375 10.61 3.33 -19.47
CA GLN A 375 9.63 2.25 -19.46
C GLN A 375 8.22 2.83 -19.66
N VAL A 376 7.77 3.72 -18.78
CA VAL A 376 6.36 4.17 -18.75
C VAL A 376 5.99 5.17 -19.85
N THR A 377 6.97 5.77 -20.53
CA THR A 377 6.78 6.69 -21.68
C THR A 377 6.96 6.01 -23.04
N SER A 378 7.39 4.74 -23.06
CA SER A 378 7.56 3.99 -24.32
C SER A 378 6.23 3.76 -25.03
N LEU A 379 6.28 3.43 -26.33
CA LEU A 379 5.09 3.28 -27.16
C LEU A 379 4.07 2.31 -26.55
N GLY A 380 2.83 2.77 -26.40
CA GLY A 380 1.73 1.99 -25.81
C GLY A 380 1.74 1.90 -24.29
N GLN A 381 2.62 2.64 -23.61
CA GLN A 381 2.63 2.76 -22.16
C GLN A 381 1.89 4.01 -21.69
N PRO A 382 1.38 4.02 -20.44
CA PRO A 382 0.44 5.04 -19.98
C PRO A 382 0.92 6.50 -20.06
N LEU A 383 2.23 6.74 -19.93
CA LEU A 383 2.80 8.10 -19.98
C LEU A 383 3.38 8.44 -21.35
N ASN A 384 3.13 7.62 -22.36
CA ASN A 384 3.43 7.99 -23.74
C ASN A 384 2.51 9.13 -24.18
N TYR A 385 3.05 10.10 -24.94
CA TYR A 385 2.29 11.28 -25.39
C TYR A 385 0.97 10.89 -26.06
N ASP A 386 0.99 9.99 -27.04
CA ASP A 386 -0.21 9.58 -27.78
C ASP A 386 -1.26 8.96 -26.84
N SER A 387 -0.83 8.20 -25.82
CA SER A 387 -1.73 7.59 -24.83
C SER A 387 -2.36 8.63 -23.90
N ILE A 388 -1.60 9.66 -23.49
CA ILE A 388 -2.12 10.76 -22.69
C ILE A 388 -3.06 11.63 -23.53
N GLU A 389 -2.71 11.91 -24.79
CA GLU A 389 -3.53 12.69 -25.71
C GLU A 389 -4.89 12.02 -25.95
N ASP A 390 -4.90 10.73 -26.28
CA ASP A 390 -6.11 9.93 -26.47
C ASP A 390 -6.99 9.96 -25.20
N PHE A 391 -6.36 9.89 -24.02
CA PHE A 391 -7.06 9.96 -22.74
C PHE A 391 -7.68 11.34 -22.48
N ILE A 392 -6.96 12.42 -22.80
CA ILE A 392 -7.48 13.79 -22.71
C ILE A 392 -8.67 13.98 -23.64
N ASP A 393 -8.58 13.52 -24.90
CA ASP A 393 -9.66 13.67 -25.87
C ASP A 393 -10.91 12.87 -25.49
N ALA A 394 -10.73 11.62 -25.02
CA ALA A 394 -11.83 10.82 -24.50
C ALA A 394 -12.51 11.50 -23.30
N THR A 395 -11.72 12.09 -22.40
CA THR A 395 -12.23 12.81 -21.23
C THR A 395 -12.96 14.10 -21.64
N ALA A 396 -12.43 14.85 -22.59
CA ALA A 396 -13.07 16.05 -23.14
C ALA A 396 -14.44 15.75 -23.74
N LEU A 397 -14.55 14.66 -24.49
CA LEU A 397 -15.82 14.18 -25.03
C LEU A 397 -16.79 13.77 -23.91
N LEU A 398 -16.31 13.11 -22.86
CA LEU A 398 -17.13 12.70 -21.72
C LEU A 398 -17.74 13.89 -20.99
N ILE A 399 -16.98 14.97 -20.77
CA ILE A 399 -17.42 16.10 -19.95
C ILE A 399 -17.99 17.28 -20.75
N ALA A 400 -18.02 17.23 -22.08
CA ALA A 400 -18.33 18.38 -22.95
C ALA A 400 -19.62 19.13 -22.55
N ASP A 401 -20.71 18.39 -22.34
CA ASP A 401 -22.00 18.97 -21.97
C ASP A 401 -21.99 19.58 -20.57
N ALA A 402 -21.35 18.91 -19.62
CA ALA A 402 -21.20 19.40 -18.25
C ALA A 402 -20.28 20.62 -18.16
N ALA A 403 -19.20 20.66 -18.95
CA ALA A 403 -18.29 21.79 -19.06
C ALA A 403 -18.99 23.05 -19.61
N ALA A 404 -19.89 22.88 -20.59
CA ALA A 404 -20.71 24.00 -21.08
C ALA A 404 -21.63 24.57 -19.97
N ARG A 405 -22.21 23.70 -19.14
CA ARG A 405 -23.04 24.12 -17.98
C ARG A 405 -22.21 24.71 -16.85
N GLU A 406 -21.02 24.17 -16.61
CA GLU A 406 -20.02 24.69 -15.67
C GLU A 406 -19.69 26.15 -16.01
N ASN A 407 -19.32 26.41 -17.28
CA ASN A 407 -19.01 27.77 -17.72
C ASN A 407 -20.24 28.70 -17.69
N LEU A 408 -21.43 28.20 -18.04
CA LEU A 408 -22.66 28.99 -17.92
C LEU A 408 -22.95 29.41 -16.46
N ARG A 409 -22.66 28.53 -15.51
CA ARG A 409 -22.89 28.77 -14.09
C ARG A 409 -21.82 29.65 -13.46
N TRP A 410 -20.56 29.38 -13.72
CA TRP A 410 -19.43 29.97 -12.96
C TRP A 410 -18.53 30.88 -13.79
N GLY A 411 -18.58 30.80 -15.13
CA GLY A 411 -17.71 31.58 -16.02
C GLY A 411 -16.22 31.19 -15.93
N THR A 412 -15.91 30.02 -15.37
CA THR A 412 -14.55 29.54 -15.05
C THR A 412 -13.84 28.90 -16.24
N VAL A 413 -14.56 28.56 -17.31
CA VAL A 413 -14.00 27.84 -18.47
C VAL A 413 -14.44 28.50 -19.78
N PRO A 414 -13.93 29.70 -20.11
CA PRO A 414 -14.38 30.44 -21.29
C PRO A 414 -14.10 29.71 -22.61
N ASN A 415 -12.99 28.97 -22.69
CA ASN A 415 -12.61 28.19 -23.85
C ASN A 415 -11.85 26.91 -23.44
N LEU A 416 -12.59 25.83 -23.18
CA LEU A 416 -12.00 24.55 -22.80
C LEU A 416 -11.02 24.01 -23.84
N GLN A 417 -11.33 24.13 -25.14
CA GLN A 417 -10.46 23.56 -26.18
C GLN A 417 -9.05 24.17 -26.12
N ASN A 418 -8.95 25.49 -25.96
CA ASN A 418 -7.64 26.14 -25.84
C ASN A 418 -6.88 25.66 -24.59
N GLU A 419 -7.56 25.51 -23.45
CA GLU A 419 -6.91 24.99 -22.24
C GLU A 419 -6.37 23.57 -22.43
N LEU A 420 -7.10 22.73 -23.18
CA LEU A 420 -6.66 21.36 -23.47
C LEU A 420 -5.53 21.33 -24.49
N ASP A 421 -5.55 22.21 -25.50
CA ASP A 421 -4.46 22.36 -26.45
C ASP A 421 -3.17 22.79 -25.72
N ASP A 422 -3.26 23.77 -24.81
CA ASP A 422 -2.12 24.22 -23.99
C ASP A 422 -1.57 23.11 -23.08
N VAL A 423 -2.44 22.29 -22.46
CA VAL A 423 -2.02 21.12 -21.67
C VAL A 423 -1.30 20.08 -22.54
N LYS A 424 -1.81 19.78 -23.73
CA LYS A 424 -1.19 18.82 -24.65
C LYS A 424 0.17 19.32 -25.14
N ASP A 425 0.27 20.59 -25.53
CA ASP A 425 1.52 21.21 -25.95
C ASP A 425 2.55 21.18 -24.81
N PHE A 426 2.13 21.51 -23.58
CA PHE A 426 2.99 21.41 -22.40
C PHE A 426 3.54 19.99 -22.20
N ILE A 427 2.67 18.97 -22.27
CA ILE A 427 3.09 17.57 -22.07
C ILE A 427 4.07 17.12 -23.15
N ALA A 428 3.85 17.52 -24.40
CA ALA A 428 4.76 17.22 -25.50
C ALA A 428 6.16 17.82 -25.24
N GLU A 429 6.22 19.12 -24.93
CA GLU A 429 7.46 19.83 -24.62
C GLU A 429 8.16 19.24 -23.38
N ARG A 430 7.37 18.89 -22.36
CA ARG A 430 7.87 18.33 -21.11
C ARG A 430 8.49 16.95 -21.28
N ILE A 431 7.82 16.05 -22.03
CA ILE A 431 8.36 14.74 -22.34
C ILE A 431 9.66 14.86 -23.13
N GLU A 432 9.71 15.74 -24.14
CA GLU A 432 10.93 16.01 -24.91
C GLU A 432 12.06 16.53 -24.01
N TRP A 433 11.77 17.49 -23.14
CA TRP A 433 12.76 18.05 -22.23
C TRP A 433 13.31 17.02 -21.25
N ILE A 434 12.45 16.21 -20.61
CA ILE A 434 12.89 15.16 -19.69
C ILE A 434 13.76 14.14 -20.43
N ASN A 435 13.35 13.70 -21.62
CA ASN A 435 14.14 12.77 -22.44
C ASN A 435 15.55 13.30 -22.72
N ASN A 436 15.70 14.61 -22.90
CA ASN A 436 16.99 15.25 -23.14
C ASN A 436 17.84 15.48 -21.88
N ASN A 437 17.24 15.47 -20.68
CA ASN A 437 17.91 15.88 -19.43
C ASN A 437 18.02 14.78 -18.37
N ILE A 438 17.28 13.68 -18.50
CA ILE A 438 17.22 12.60 -17.50
C ILE A 438 18.51 11.75 -17.45
N GLY A 439 19.23 11.67 -18.57
CA GLY A 439 20.45 10.87 -18.72
C GLY A 439 20.18 9.43 -19.17
N THR A 440 21.16 8.55 -19.01
CA THR A 440 21.11 7.16 -19.46
C THR A 440 20.77 6.20 -18.31
N PHE A 441 20.05 5.12 -18.62
CA PHE A 441 19.79 4.01 -17.70
C PHE A 441 20.62 2.75 -18.01
N ALA A 442 21.67 2.86 -18.83
CA ALA A 442 22.43 1.69 -19.28
C ALA A 442 23.00 0.86 -18.11
N ALA A 443 23.45 1.51 -17.03
CA ALA A 443 24.06 0.84 -15.88
C ALA A 443 23.08 -0.04 -15.06
N CYS A 444 21.78 0.20 -15.16
CA CYS A 444 20.71 -0.52 -14.45
C CYS A 444 19.71 -1.18 -15.41
N SER A 445 20.04 -1.24 -16.70
CA SER A 445 19.17 -1.79 -17.76
C SER A 445 18.98 -3.30 -17.63
N ASN A 446 20.04 -4.03 -17.28
CA ASN A 446 20.05 -5.48 -17.12
C ASN A 446 20.67 -5.80 -15.75
N VAL A 447 19.83 -5.79 -14.72
CA VAL A 447 20.24 -6.14 -13.35
C VAL A 447 20.03 -7.64 -13.19
N ASP A 448 21.10 -8.34 -12.83
CA ASP A 448 21.01 -9.76 -12.51
C ASP A 448 20.32 -9.93 -11.15
N VAL A 449 19.20 -10.65 -11.14
CA VAL A 449 18.47 -11.03 -9.93
C VAL A 449 18.79 -12.47 -9.54
N PRO A 450 18.85 -12.79 -8.22
CA PRO A 450 19.15 -14.14 -7.77
C PRO A 450 18.06 -15.15 -8.19
N SER A 451 18.42 -16.43 -8.31
CA SER A 451 17.50 -17.51 -8.64
C SER A 451 16.69 -17.98 -7.43
N LEU A 452 15.83 -17.12 -6.91
CA LEU A 452 14.89 -17.43 -5.83
C LEU A 452 13.48 -17.58 -6.40
N VAL A 453 12.74 -18.56 -5.91
CA VAL A 453 11.36 -18.83 -6.32
C VAL A 453 10.48 -19.01 -5.08
N ILE A 454 9.32 -18.37 -5.06
CA ILE A 454 8.23 -18.64 -4.13
C ILE A 454 7.65 -20.00 -4.51
N SER A 455 8.02 -21.04 -3.76
CA SER A 455 7.72 -22.44 -4.07
C SER A 455 6.58 -23.04 -3.25
N GLY A 456 6.16 -22.34 -2.19
CA GLY A 456 5.04 -22.77 -1.35
C GLY A 456 4.34 -21.61 -0.64
N ILE A 457 3.02 -21.69 -0.50
CA ILE A 457 2.17 -20.67 0.14
C ILE A 457 1.07 -21.37 0.95
N ASN A 458 1.02 -21.12 2.26
CA ASN A 458 -0.03 -21.58 3.16
C ASN A 458 -0.84 -20.38 3.66
N TYR A 459 -1.83 -19.93 2.87
CA TYR A 459 -2.55 -18.65 3.08
C TYR A 459 -3.86 -18.76 3.86
N ASN A 460 -4.37 -19.98 4.06
CA ASN A 460 -5.48 -20.23 4.96
C ASN A 460 -5.36 -21.67 5.51
N PRO A 461 -4.45 -21.91 6.47
CA PRO A 461 -4.23 -23.21 7.07
C PRO A 461 -5.51 -23.82 7.67
N GLY A 462 -5.53 -25.15 7.85
CA GLY A 462 -6.60 -25.82 8.59
C GLY A 462 -6.44 -25.63 10.10
N GLU A 463 -7.55 -25.49 10.81
CA GLU A 463 -7.57 -25.39 12.28
C GLU A 463 -7.82 -26.75 12.94
N ASP A 464 -7.16 -27.02 14.07
CA ASP A 464 -7.44 -28.16 14.93
C ASP A 464 -7.28 -27.83 16.43
N ALA A 465 -7.38 -28.85 17.30
CA ALA A 465 -7.31 -28.64 18.75
C ALA A 465 -5.90 -28.28 19.27
N GLU A 466 -4.85 -28.60 18.51
CA GLU A 466 -3.46 -28.26 18.82
C GLU A 466 -3.07 -26.91 18.19
N PHE A 467 -3.61 -26.60 17.00
CA PHE A 467 -3.40 -25.36 16.27
C PHE A 467 -4.74 -24.71 15.89
N PRO A 468 -5.37 -23.97 16.83
CA PRO A 468 -6.73 -23.45 16.65
C PRO A 468 -6.81 -22.15 15.85
N GLU A 469 -5.70 -21.41 15.71
CA GLU A 469 -5.66 -20.15 14.97
C GLU A 469 -5.05 -20.39 13.59
N SER A 470 -5.83 -20.19 12.52
CA SER A 470 -5.38 -20.36 11.13
C SER A 470 -4.20 -19.45 10.79
N ASP A 471 -4.35 -18.16 11.11
CA ASP A 471 -3.41 -17.09 10.77
C ASP A 471 -2.01 -17.30 11.39
N ASP A 472 -1.92 -17.95 12.55
CA ASP A 472 -0.64 -18.28 13.22
C ASP A 472 0.15 -19.41 12.51
N GLN A 473 -0.47 -20.13 11.56
CA GLN A 473 0.14 -21.27 10.88
C GLN A 473 0.60 -20.93 9.45
N GLU A 474 0.37 -19.70 9.01
CA GLU A 474 0.66 -19.24 7.67
C GLU A 474 2.16 -19.19 7.37
N PHE A 475 2.55 -19.58 6.15
CA PHE A 475 3.95 -19.51 5.72
C PHE A 475 4.12 -19.29 4.22
N ILE A 476 5.29 -18.77 3.85
CA ILE A 476 5.80 -18.69 2.49
C ILE A 476 7.11 -19.47 2.43
N GLU A 477 7.19 -20.44 1.52
CA GLU A 477 8.40 -21.20 1.21
C GLU A 477 9.12 -20.56 0.04
N ILE A 478 10.43 -20.30 0.19
CA ILE A 478 11.29 -19.74 -0.84
C ILE A 478 12.45 -20.69 -1.10
N THR A 479 12.64 -21.07 -2.35
CA THR A 479 13.70 -22.00 -2.77
C THR A 479 14.75 -21.28 -3.62
N ASN A 480 16.03 -21.53 -3.34
CA ASN A 480 17.13 -21.18 -4.23
C ASN A 480 17.28 -22.24 -5.31
N THR A 481 16.81 -21.94 -6.52
CA THR A 481 16.86 -22.86 -7.67
C THR A 481 18.20 -22.82 -8.41
N GLY A 482 19.08 -21.90 -8.03
CA GLY A 482 20.41 -21.73 -8.59
C GLY A 482 21.42 -22.77 -8.09
N SER A 483 22.61 -22.72 -8.69
CA SER A 483 23.76 -23.57 -8.32
C SER A 483 24.70 -22.92 -7.31
N GLU A 484 24.45 -21.66 -6.93
CA GLU A 484 25.32 -20.86 -6.06
C GLU A 484 24.58 -20.44 -4.80
N ASN A 485 25.34 -20.08 -3.76
CA ASN A 485 24.79 -19.47 -2.56
C ASN A 485 24.30 -18.04 -2.85
N VAL A 486 23.07 -17.72 -2.46
CA VAL A 486 22.47 -16.40 -2.64
C VAL A 486 22.59 -15.58 -1.35
N ASP A 487 23.07 -14.35 -1.46
CA ASP A 487 23.00 -13.32 -0.41
C ASP A 487 21.61 -12.67 -0.46
N LEU A 488 20.91 -12.67 0.67
CA LEU A 488 19.56 -12.15 0.79
C LEU A 488 19.52 -10.68 1.22
N THR A 489 20.68 -10.04 1.40
CA THR A 489 20.77 -8.64 1.82
C THR A 489 19.96 -7.74 0.90
N GLY A 490 19.03 -6.99 1.49
CA GLY A 490 18.20 -6.01 0.78
C GLY A 490 16.99 -6.60 0.04
N ILE A 491 16.86 -7.93 -0.02
CA ILE A 491 15.67 -8.60 -0.55
C ILE A 491 14.50 -8.38 0.40
N TYR A 492 13.29 -8.18 -0.14
CA TYR A 492 12.08 -7.93 0.64
C TYR A 492 10.81 -8.28 -0.15
N LEU A 493 9.67 -8.34 0.55
CA LEU A 493 8.34 -8.36 -0.06
C LEU A 493 7.90 -6.91 -0.38
N SER A 494 7.71 -6.60 -1.66
CA SER A 494 7.54 -5.21 -2.11
C SER A 494 6.09 -4.71 -2.20
N GLU A 495 5.11 -5.62 -2.11
CA GLU A 495 3.69 -5.26 -2.05
C GLU A 495 3.28 -4.96 -0.61
N LEU A 496 2.32 -4.05 -0.43
CA LEU A 496 1.70 -3.79 0.87
C LEU A 496 0.73 -4.91 1.26
N GLY A 497 0.38 -5.02 2.55
CA GLY A 497 -0.49 -6.09 3.05
C GLY A 497 0.24 -7.17 3.83
N LEU A 498 1.56 -7.30 3.62
CA LEU A 498 2.42 -8.28 4.28
C LEU A 498 3.86 -7.75 4.22
N SER A 499 4.53 -7.62 5.35
CA SER A 499 5.86 -6.98 5.40
C SER A 499 6.94 -7.95 5.85
N TYR A 500 7.98 -8.10 5.02
CA TYR A 500 9.19 -8.82 5.38
C TYR A 500 10.41 -8.30 4.62
N GLN A 501 11.50 -8.03 5.34
CA GLN A 501 12.80 -7.69 4.78
C GLN A 501 13.85 -8.65 5.34
N PHE A 502 14.65 -9.23 4.45
CA PHE A 502 15.65 -10.22 4.83
C PHE A 502 16.79 -9.57 5.65
N PRO A 503 17.27 -10.24 6.72
CA PRO A 503 18.39 -9.73 7.50
C PRO A 503 19.66 -9.57 6.65
N VAL A 504 20.42 -8.51 6.94
CA VAL A 504 21.71 -8.25 6.29
C VAL A 504 22.67 -9.44 6.51
N ALA A 505 23.39 -9.82 5.46
CA ALA A 505 24.33 -10.94 5.43
C ALA A 505 23.71 -12.32 5.69
N SER A 506 22.39 -12.44 5.57
CA SER A 506 21.72 -13.75 5.55
C SER A 506 21.82 -14.37 4.15
N THR A 507 21.80 -15.70 4.09
CA THR A 507 22.08 -16.43 2.85
C THR A 507 21.24 -17.70 2.72
N ILE A 508 21.01 -18.13 1.49
CA ILE A 508 20.42 -19.43 1.15
C ILE A 508 21.36 -20.20 0.22
N SER A 509 21.75 -21.40 0.62
CA SER A 509 22.65 -22.24 -0.19
C SER A 509 21.95 -22.78 -1.44
N ALA A 510 22.75 -23.19 -2.42
CA ALA A 510 22.24 -23.73 -3.69
C ALA A 510 21.31 -24.93 -3.45
N GLY A 511 20.10 -24.88 -4.01
CA GLY A 511 19.10 -25.93 -3.87
C GLY A 511 18.40 -26.01 -2.49
N GLU A 512 18.78 -25.16 -1.54
CA GLU A 512 18.10 -25.09 -0.24
C GLU A 512 16.81 -24.29 -0.33
N LYS A 513 15.94 -24.49 0.67
CA LYS A 513 14.71 -23.75 0.85
C LYS A 513 14.58 -23.24 2.27
N ILE A 514 13.87 -22.12 2.42
CA ILE A 514 13.62 -21.44 3.68
C ILE A 514 12.14 -21.13 3.81
N TYR A 515 11.69 -20.88 5.04
CA TYR A 515 10.30 -20.55 5.35
C TYR A 515 10.26 -19.23 6.12
N ILE A 516 9.54 -18.26 5.59
CA ILE A 516 9.12 -17.08 6.34
C ILE A 516 7.68 -17.31 6.79
N VAL A 517 7.38 -17.02 8.05
CA VAL A 517 6.17 -17.52 8.73
C VAL A 517 5.45 -16.40 9.46
N SER A 518 4.17 -16.56 9.78
CA SER A 518 3.45 -15.59 10.61
C SER A 518 3.83 -15.72 12.10
N ASN A 519 4.06 -16.96 12.56
CA ASN A 519 4.44 -17.25 13.95
C ASN A 519 5.43 -18.43 13.99
N ALA A 520 6.67 -18.16 14.39
CA ALA A 520 7.75 -19.14 14.40
C ALA A 520 7.53 -20.25 15.42
N ASP A 521 7.05 -19.92 16.62
CA ASP A 521 6.81 -20.93 17.67
C ASP A 521 5.76 -21.96 17.20
N VAL A 522 4.67 -21.48 16.58
CA VAL A 522 3.60 -22.33 16.04
C VAL A 522 4.10 -23.16 14.85
N PHE A 523 4.78 -22.54 13.90
CA PHE A 523 5.33 -23.23 12.74
C PHE A 523 6.35 -24.30 13.13
N GLU A 524 7.31 -23.97 14.00
CA GLU A 524 8.34 -24.92 14.45
C GLU A 524 7.73 -26.09 15.23
N GLN A 525 6.72 -25.83 16.07
CA GLN A 525 5.98 -26.87 16.77
C GLN A 525 5.25 -27.82 15.80
N LYS A 526 4.60 -27.29 14.76
CA LYS A 526 3.83 -28.07 13.79
C LYS A 526 4.72 -28.87 12.84
N HIS A 527 5.79 -28.25 12.34
CA HIS A 527 6.58 -28.79 11.23
C HIS A 527 7.89 -29.46 11.64
N ASP A 528 8.43 -29.24 12.85
CA ASP A 528 9.81 -29.63 13.24
C ASP A 528 10.86 -29.08 12.25
N ILE A 529 10.60 -27.89 11.71
CA ILE A 529 11.47 -27.14 10.79
C ILE A 529 11.69 -25.76 11.38
N THR A 530 12.94 -25.34 11.53
CA THR A 530 13.29 -23.98 11.99
C THR A 530 12.80 -22.93 11.00
N ALA A 531 12.05 -21.96 11.51
CA ALA A 531 11.63 -20.81 10.71
C ALA A 531 12.84 -19.93 10.38
N PHE A 532 12.88 -19.40 9.16
CA PHE A 532 13.95 -18.47 8.77
C PHE A 532 13.70 -17.06 9.35
N GLY A 533 12.44 -16.64 9.41
CA GLY A 533 12.03 -15.42 10.09
C GLY A 533 10.52 -15.22 10.06
N GLU A 534 10.04 -14.25 10.83
CA GLU A 534 8.63 -13.91 10.92
C GLU A 534 8.31 -12.67 10.07
N TYR A 535 7.27 -12.74 9.25
CA TYR A 535 6.70 -11.57 8.59
C TYR A 535 5.63 -10.93 9.46
N VAL A 536 5.24 -9.71 9.10
CA VAL A 536 4.22 -8.94 9.82
C VAL A 536 2.93 -8.92 9.02
N ARG A 537 1.79 -8.97 9.73
CA ARG A 537 0.41 -9.15 9.23
C ARG A 537 0.14 -10.58 8.77
N HIS A 538 -1.05 -10.78 8.20
CA HIS A 538 -1.55 -12.06 7.75
C HIS A 538 -1.82 -12.04 6.25
N MET A 539 -1.80 -13.20 5.64
CA MET A 539 -2.14 -13.34 4.23
C MET A 539 -3.65 -13.18 4.01
N SER A 540 -4.06 -12.85 2.79
CA SER A 540 -5.49 -12.81 2.46
C SER A 540 -6.02 -14.22 2.21
N ASN A 541 -7.06 -14.63 2.93
CA ASN A 541 -7.74 -15.91 2.67
C ASN A 541 -8.42 -15.98 1.29
N LYS A 542 -8.46 -14.88 0.52
CA LYS A 542 -9.10 -14.81 -0.80
C LYS A 542 -8.11 -14.70 -1.94
N SER A 543 -7.24 -13.71 -1.89
CA SER A 543 -6.28 -13.43 -2.96
C SER A 543 -5.27 -12.40 -2.48
N GLN A 544 -4.00 -12.63 -2.78
CA GLN A 544 -2.95 -11.65 -2.55
C GLN A 544 -1.86 -11.80 -3.59
N LYS A 545 -1.30 -10.66 -4.01
CA LYS A 545 -0.10 -10.62 -4.83
C LYS A 545 1.11 -10.55 -3.92
N LEU A 546 2.03 -11.49 -4.09
CA LEU A 546 3.32 -11.55 -3.42
C LEU A 546 4.40 -11.25 -4.45
N VAL A 547 5.28 -10.30 -4.16
CA VAL A 547 6.39 -9.93 -5.05
C VAL A 547 7.67 -9.90 -4.22
N LEU A 548 8.59 -10.80 -4.55
CA LEU A 548 9.93 -10.80 -4.00
C LEU A 548 10.81 -9.89 -4.86
N SER A 549 11.42 -8.89 -4.24
CA SER A 549 12.20 -7.86 -4.93
C SER A 549 13.57 -7.67 -4.30
N ASP A 550 14.57 -7.28 -5.10
CA ASP A 550 15.86 -6.83 -4.60
C ASP A 550 15.77 -5.42 -3.98
N ALA A 551 16.87 -4.90 -3.43
CA ALA A 551 16.88 -3.62 -2.71
C ALA A 551 16.41 -2.40 -3.52
N PHE A 552 16.51 -2.44 -4.85
CA PHE A 552 16.09 -1.36 -5.74
C PHE A 552 14.73 -1.64 -6.41
N GLY A 553 14.07 -2.74 -6.05
CA GLY A 553 12.77 -3.13 -6.58
C GLY A 553 12.82 -3.87 -7.91
N ASN A 554 13.97 -4.43 -8.31
CA ASN A 554 13.94 -5.39 -9.42
C ASN A 554 13.24 -6.65 -8.92
N LYS A 555 12.20 -7.05 -9.65
CA LYS A 555 11.43 -8.24 -9.35
C LYS A 555 12.31 -9.49 -9.51
N ILE A 556 12.42 -10.24 -8.43
CA ILE A 556 13.07 -11.55 -8.39
C ILE A 556 12.06 -12.62 -8.78
N ASP A 557 10.89 -12.58 -8.15
CA ASP A 557 9.79 -13.51 -8.40
C ASP A 557 8.44 -12.88 -7.99
N GLU A 558 7.33 -13.33 -8.58
CA GLU A 558 5.99 -12.90 -8.18
C GLU A 558 4.95 -13.99 -8.36
N VAL A 559 3.92 -13.94 -7.51
CA VAL A 559 2.74 -14.79 -7.63
C VAL A 559 1.52 -14.05 -7.10
N GLN A 560 0.40 -14.15 -7.80
CA GLN A 560 -0.91 -13.76 -7.26
C GLN A 560 -1.80 -14.99 -7.13
N TYR A 561 -1.92 -15.53 -5.90
CA TYR A 561 -2.80 -16.66 -5.64
C TYR A 561 -4.25 -16.21 -5.48
N THR A 562 -5.19 -17.14 -5.66
CA THR A 562 -6.61 -16.95 -5.33
C THR A 562 -7.19 -18.21 -4.67
N ASP A 563 -8.24 -18.06 -3.88
CA ASP A 563 -9.03 -19.11 -3.22
C ASP A 563 -9.96 -19.90 -4.17
N SER A 564 -9.97 -19.53 -5.47
CA SER A 564 -10.96 -20.00 -6.43
C SER A 564 -10.32 -20.58 -7.69
N SER A 565 -11.09 -21.44 -8.38
CA SER A 565 -10.69 -22.07 -9.64
C SER A 565 -10.20 -21.00 -10.65
N PRO A 566 -9.08 -21.21 -11.35
CA PRO A 566 -8.40 -22.51 -11.56
C PRO A 566 -7.33 -22.89 -10.52
N TRP A 567 -7.15 -22.12 -9.43
CA TRP A 567 -6.17 -22.46 -8.41
C TRP A 567 -6.53 -23.76 -7.67
N PRO A 568 -5.54 -24.56 -7.24
CA PRO A 568 -5.78 -25.72 -6.40
C PRO A 568 -6.46 -25.34 -5.08
N ASP A 569 -7.37 -26.19 -4.62
CA ASP A 569 -8.09 -26.00 -3.35
C ASP A 569 -7.16 -26.25 -2.15
N ALA A 570 -6.65 -25.16 -1.59
CA ALA A 570 -5.81 -25.09 -0.39
C ALA A 570 -6.34 -24.05 0.61
N ASP A 571 -7.68 -23.93 0.69
CA ASP A 571 -8.38 -22.92 1.47
C ASP A 571 -9.04 -23.53 2.72
N GLY A 572 -8.42 -23.35 3.89
CA GLY A 572 -8.94 -23.78 5.20
C GLY A 572 -9.06 -25.30 5.38
N ASN A 573 -8.55 -26.09 4.43
CA ASN A 573 -8.75 -27.53 4.37
C ASN A 573 -7.53 -28.34 4.83
N GLY A 574 -6.54 -27.68 5.44
CA GLY A 574 -5.29 -28.29 5.89
C GLY A 574 -4.32 -28.63 4.75
N LYS A 575 -4.43 -27.92 3.62
CA LYS A 575 -3.47 -28.01 2.53
C LYS A 575 -2.85 -26.65 2.26
N TYR A 576 -1.69 -26.66 1.62
CA TYR A 576 -1.00 -25.47 1.16
C TYR A 576 -0.70 -25.58 -0.34
N LEU A 577 -0.55 -24.44 -1.00
CA LEU A 577 -0.14 -24.36 -2.40
C LEU A 577 1.35 -24.70 -2.49
N HIS A 578 1.71 -25.66 -3.34
CA HIS A 578 3.10 -26.01 -3.64
C HIS A 578 3.33 -26.04 -5.14
N LEU A 579 4.39 -25.37 -5.58
CA LEU A 579 4.78 -25.29 -6.98
C LEU A 579 5.27 -26.67 -7.46
N THR A 580 4.70 -27.18 -8.54
CA THR A 580 4.95 -28.57 -8.99
C THR A 580 6.36 -28.75 -9.57
N ASP A 581 6.92 -27.69 -10.14
CA ASP A 581 8.30 -27.61 -10.64
C ASP A 581 8.75 -26.15 -10.55
N ASN A 582 9.90 -25.91 -9.91
CA ASN A 582 10.42 -24.57 -9.66
C ASN A 582 10.88 -23.82 -10.93
N GLY A 583 10.89 -24.48 -12.09
CA GLY A 583 11.13 -23.85 -13.39
C GLY A 583 9.86 -23.39 -14.12
N LEU A 584 8.67 -23.62 -13.55
CA LEU A 584 7.40 -23.19 -14.13
C LEU A 584 7.05 -21.75 -13.77
N ASP A 585 6.21 -21.13 -14.61
CA ASP A 585 5.61 -19.84 -14.30
C ASP A 585 4.61 -20.01 -13.15
N ASN A 586 4.98 -19.46 -11.99
CA ASN A 586 4.21 -19.49 -10.76
C ASN A 586 3.01 -18.53 -10.76
N ASN A 587 2.82 -17.70 -11.79
CA ASN A 587 1.57 -16.95 -11.98
C ASN A 587 0.46 -17.78 -12.64
N LEU A 588 0.79 -18.99 -13.11
CA LEU A 588 -0.19 -19.92 -13.66
C LEU A 588 -0.67 -20.88 -12.58
N ALA A 589 -1.97 -20.84 -12.28
CA ALA A 589 -2.61 -21.79 -11.37
C ALA A 589 -2.29 -23.27 -11.68
N SER A 590 -2.12 -23.62 -12.96
CA SER A 590 -1.75 -24.99 -13.40
C SER A 590 -0.36 -25.44 -12.99
N SER A 591 0.51 -24.52 -12.58
CA SER A 591 1.85 -24.82 -12.05
C SER A 591 1.82 -25.26 -10.60
N TRP A 592 0.69 -25.04 -9.91
CA TRP A 592 0.54 -25.32 -8.48
C TRP A 592 -0.23 -26.62 -8.23
N SER A 593 0.01 -27.20 -7.06
CA SER A 593 -0.74 -28.32 -6.50
C SER A 593 -1.07 -28.04 -5.04
N ALA A 594 -2.20 -28.55 -4.55
CA ALA A 594 -2.54 -28.49 -3.13
C ALA A 594 -1.93 -29.71 -2.42
N ASN A 595 -0.98 -29.49 -1.52
CA ASN A 595 -0.31 -30.53 -0.74
C ASN A 595 -0.82 -30.53 0.69
N GLU A 596 -0.94 -31.72 1.30
CA GLU A 596 -1.32 -31.86 2.71
C GLU A 596 -0.31 -31.14 3.61
N ASP A 597 -0.82 -30.24 4.45
CA ASP A 597 -0.09 -29.58 5.53
C ASP A 597 -0.02 -30.53 6.75
N ALA A 598 0.61 -31.68 6.53
CA ALA A 598 0.72 -32.74 7.53
C ALA A 598 1.90 -32.50 8.47
N THR A 599 1.69 -32.78 9.76
CA THR A 599 2.75 -32.90 10.77
C THR A 599 3.76 -33.97 10.34
N LEU A 600 4.91 -33.56 9.79
CA LEU A 600 6.03 -34.47 9.47
C LEU A 600 6.73 -35.00 10.73
N SER A 601 6.36 -34.47 11.90
CA SER A 601 6.86 -34.94 13.19
C SER A 601 6.11 -36.19 13.67
N VAL A 602 6.81 -37.31 13.69
CA VAL A 602 6.44 -38.40 14.58
C VAL A 602 6.65 -37.88 16.00
N LYS A 603 5.59 -37.75 16.81
CA LYS A 603 5.69 -37.40 18.25
C LYS A 603 6.92 -38.09 18.85
N ARG A 604 7.97 -37.33 19.16
CA ARG A 604 9.17 -37.87 19.83
C ARG A 604 8.87 -37.92 21.32
N PHE A 605 9.34 -38.97 21.99
CA PHE A 605 9.26 -39.00 23.46
C PHE A 605 9.91 -37.75 24.05
N THR A 606 9.27 -37.11 25.03
CA THR A 606 9.87 -36.03 25.83
C THR A 606 11.13 -36.54 26.51
N THR A 607 12.21 -35.75 26.45
CA THR A 607 13.54 -36.08 26.94
C THR A 607 13.49 -36.54 28.41
N GLY A 608 13.87 -37.79 28.68
CA GLY A 608 13.91 -38.37 30.05
C GLY A 608 12.78 -39.34 30.41
N SER A 609 11.80 -39.56 29.53
CA SER A 609 10.68 -40.49 29.73
C SER A 609 10.99 -41.98 29.47
N VAL A 610 12.14 -42.28 28.86
CA VAL A 610 12.63 -43.64 28.58
C VAL A 610 14.07 -43.79 29.07
N LYS A 611 14.37 -44.80 29.89
CA LYS A 611 15.70 -45.14 30.39
C LYS A 611 16.13 -46.50 29.84
N ILE A 612 17.35 -46.57 29.31
CA ILE A 612 17.92 -47.83 28.78
C ILE A 612 19.23 -48.15 29.48
N TYR A 613 19.32 -49.33 30.09
CA TYR A 613 20.50 -49.73 30.86
C TYR A 613 20.62 -51.27 31.02
N PRO A 614 21.85 -51.81 31.17
CA PRO A 614 23.12 -51.11 30.98
C PRO A 614 23.41 -50.89 29.49
N ASN A 615 23.99 -49.74 29.16
CA ASN A 615 24.58 -49.46 27.85
C ASN A 615 25.99 -48.90 28.10
N PRO A 616 27.09 -49.63 27.81
CA PRO A 616 27.15 -50.86 27.02
C PRO A 616 26.50 -52.11 27.66
N VAL A 617 25.90 -52.97 26.84
CA VAL A 617 25.23 -54.22 27.25
C VAL A 617 26.16 -55.42 27.04
N LYS A 618 26.15 -56.36 27.99
CA LYS A 618 26.70 -57.71 27.80
C LYS A 618 25.61 -58.64 27.29
N ASP A 619 24.74 -59.16 28.15
CA ASP A 619 23.77 -60.17 27.72
C ASP A 619 22.33 -59.68 27.75
N LEU A 620 21.95 -58.88 28.74
CA LEU A 620 20.59 -58.38 28.92
C LEU A 620 20.64 -56.87 29.15
N PHE A 621 19.71 -56.14 28.53
CA PHE A 621 19.43 -54.75 28.92
C PHE A 621 17.94 -54.51 29.10
N THR A 622 17.63 -53.51 29.91
CA THR A 622 16.29 -53.09 30.29
C THR A 622 15.96 -51.76 29.64
N ILE A 623 14.71 -51.64 29.16
CA ILE A 623 14.08 -50.38 28.77
C ILE A 623 12.96 -50.12 29.78
N ASP A 624 13.03 -49.00 30.47
CA ASP A 624 11.97 -48.49 31.36
C ASP A 624 11.37 -47.22 30.76
N SER A 625 10.05 -47.13 30.72
CA SER A 625 9.32 -45.95 30.27
C SER A 625 8.17 -45.57 31.22
N VAL A 626 7.89 -44.28 31.30
CA VAL A 626 6.72 -43.75 32.01
C VAL A 626 5.40 -44.21 31.35
N ASN A 627 5.40 -44.41 30.03
CA ASN A 627 4.22 -44.80 29.24
C ASN A 627 4.38 -46.22 28.65
N LEU A 628 3.29 -46.82 28.17
CA LEU A 628 3.32 -48.17 27.60
C LEU A 628 4.18 -48.24 26.33
N ILE A 629 5.08 -49.22 26.28
CA ILE A 629 5.88 -49.54 25.10
C ILE A 629 5.09 -50.54 24.26
N ARG A 630 4.75 -50.16 23.03
CA ARG A 630 3.92 -50.96 22.12
C ARG A 630 4.75 -51.81 21.17
N ASN A 631 5.85 -51.27 20.66
CA ASN A 631 6.74 -51.98 19.73
C ASN A 631 8.21 -51.64 19.98
N ILE A 632 9.09 -52.62 19.80
CA ILE A 632 10.54 -52.45 19.85
C ILE A 632 11.17 -53.18 18.68
N GLU A 633 12.03 -52.49 17.94
CA GLU A 633 12.75 -53.03 16.79
C GLU A 633 14.25 -52.83 16.98
N VAL A 634 15.03 -53.88 16.73
CA VAL A 634 16.49 -53.86 16.83
C VAL A 634 17.07 -54.00 15.44
N TYR A 635 17.96 -53.08 15.06
CA TYR A 635 18.68 -53.07 13.79
C TYR A 635 20.19 -53.15 14.01
N ASP A 636 20.90 -53.79 13.09
CA ASP A 636 22.35 -53.63 12.99
C ASP A 636 22.74 -52.29 12.32
N ILE A 637 24.03 -51.97 12.28
CA ILE A 637 24.55 -50.74 11.66
C ILE A 637 24.27 -50.62 10.16
N THR A 638 23.92 -51.72 9.49
CA THR A 638 23.59 -51.72 8.06
C THR A 638 22.09 -51.48 7.82
N GLY A 639 21.31 -51.30 8.88
CA GLY A 639 19.86 -51.10 8.83
C GLY A 639 19.06 -52.40 8.73
N LYS A 640 19.69 -53.57 8.82
CA LYS A 640 18.97 -54.85 8.80
C LYS A 640 18.31 -55.10 10.15
N GLN A 641 16.99 -55.33 10.10
CA GLN A 641 16.20 -55.67 11.27
C GLN A 641 16.56 -57.08 11.80
N LEU A 642 16.92 -57.16 13.06
CA LEU A 642 17.33 -58.40 13.74
C LEU A 642 16.23 -58.98 14.61
N THR A 643 15.38 -58.14 15.21
CA THR A 643 14.29 -58.55 16.10
C THR A 643 13.23 -57.45 16.16
N ALA A 644 11.96 -57.86 16.29
CA ALA A 644 10.84 -57.01 16.67
C ALA A 644 10.06 -57.65 17.83
N LEU A 645 9.60 -56.83 18.78
CA LEU A 645 8.87 -57.25 19.99
C LEU A 645 7.69 -56.32 20.21
N THR A 646 6.54 -56.88 20.60
CA THR A 646 5.32 -56.12 20.96
C THR A 646 4.95 -56.38 22.42
N PRO A 647 5.67 -55.80 23.38
CA PRO A 647 5.61 -56.20 24.79
C PRO A 647 4.38 -55.72 25.55
N ASP A 648 3.80 -54.59 25.13
CA ASP A 648 2.68 -53.92 25.80
C ASP A 648 2.92 -53.71 27.32
N SER A 649 4.05 -53.09 27.66
CA SER A 649 4.52 -52.93 29.04
C SER A 649 5.34 -51.65 29.19
N ASN A 650 5.35 -51.07 30.38
CA ASN A 650 6.22 -49.93 30.75
C ASN A 650 7.69 -50.34 30.93
N THR A 651 7.95 -51.61 31.22
CA THR A 651 9.31 -52.15 31.41
C THR A 651 9.48 -53.44 30.61
N ILE A 652 10.62 -53.57 29.94
CA ILE A 652 10.98 -54.77 29.19
C ILE A 652 12.48 -55.05 29.28
N VAL A 653 12.83 -56.33 29.41
CA VAL A 653 14.21 -56.81 29.34
C VAL A 653 14.43 -57.51 28.00
N ILE A 654 15.47 -57.11 27.27
CA ILE A 654 15.82 -57.65 25.95
C ILE A 654 17.12 -58.44 26.05
N ASN A 655 17.09 -59.65 25.48
CA ASN A 655 18.25 -60.54 25.43
C ASN A 655 19.10 -60.29 24.18
N PHE A 656 20.32 -59.82 24.41
CA PHE A 656 21.35 -59.50 23.43
C PHE A 656 22.49 -60.52 23.38
N ALA A 657 22.45 -61.60 24.17
CA ALA A 657 23.51 -62.61 24.23
C ALA A 657 23.82 -63.28 22.89
N LYS A 658 22.80 -63.39 22.00
CA LYS A 658 22.94 -63.97 20.66
C LYS A 658 23.59 -63.05 19.63
N TYR A 659 23.78 -61.76 19.95
CA TYR A 659 24.32 -60.77 19.02
C TYR A 659 25.83 -60.61 19.21
N SER A 660 26.55 -60.41 18.10
CA SER A 660 27.98 -60.15 18.12
C SER A 660 28.29 -58.77 18.73
N SER A 661 29.48 -58.59 19.29
CA SER A 661 29.96 -57.30 19.79
C SER A 661 29.92 -56.25 18.67
N GLY A 662 29.37 -55.07 18.96
CA GLY A 662 29.09 -54.06 17.94
C GLY A 662 28.06 -53.01 18.37
N ILE A 663 27.73 -52.12 17.43
CA ILE A 663 26.71 -51.06 17.62
C ILE A 663 25.38 -51.54 17.03
N TYR A 664 24.30 -51.28 17.73
CA TYR A 664 22.93 -51.56 17.30
C TYR A 664 22.06 -50.32 17.48
N LEU A 665 21.04 -50.18 16.66
CA LEU A 665 20.00 -49.17 16.82
C LEU A 665 18.74 -49.85 17.33
N VAL A 666 18.18 -49.34 18.42
CA VAL A 666 16.94 -49.85 19.01
C VAL A 666 15.88 -48.77 18.90
N LYS A 667 14.87 -49.03 18.06
CA LYS A 667 13.71 -48.18 17.88
C LYS A 667 12.60 -48.63 18.83
N ILE A 668 12.06 -47.71 19.59
CA ILE A 668 11.07 -47.90 20.64
C ILE A 668 9.85 -47.07 20.25
N THR A 669 8.69 -47.70 20.17
CA THR A 669 7.41 -47.05 19.86
C THR A 669 6.49 -47.26 21.05
N GLY A 670 6.04 -46.16 21.67
CA GLY A 670 5.03 -46.18 22.74
C GLY A 670 3.77 -45.43 22.36
N GLU A 671 2.87 -45.24 23.32
CA GLU A 671 1.58 -44.56 23.10
C GLU A 671 1.73 -43.08 22.73
N THR A 672 2.75 -42.43 23.27
CA THR A 672 2.95 -40.98 23.15
C THR A 672 4.08 -40.61 22.20
N GLY A 673 4.74 -41.59 21.55
CA GLY A 673 5.80 -41.28 20.60
C GLY A 673 6.76 -42.41 20.22
N ILE A 674 7.79 -42.05 19.44
CA ILE A 674 8.87 -42.93 18.98
C ILE A 674 10.25 -42.40 19.43
N LEU A 675 11.14 -43.30 19.85
CA LEU A 675 12.53 -43.02 20.22
C LEU A 675 13.47 -44.04 19.57
N THR A 676 14.57 -43.60 18.97
CA THR A 676 15.65 -44.50 18.50
C THR A 676 16.90 -44.26 19.33
N GLN A 677 17.41 -45.31 19.99
CA GLN A 677 18.59 -45.24 20.84
C GLN A 677 19.71 -46.15 20.32
N LYS A 678 20.94 -45.63 20.35
CA LYS A 678 22.15 -46.41 20.07
C LYS A 678 22.52 -47.29 21.27
N ILE A 679 22.70 -48.59 21.03
CA ILE A 679 23.15 -49.59 22.01
C ILE A 679 24.51 -50.15 21.60
N VAL A 680 25.42 -50.26 22.56
CA VAL A 680 26.76 -50.84 22.37
C VAL A 680 26.80 -52.22 23.02
N LYS A 681 26.96 -53.28 22.23
CA LYS A 681 27.16 -54.66 22.71
C LYS A 681 28.66 -54.91 22.90
N GLN A 682 29.04 -55.33 24.11
CA GLN A 682 30.40 -55.79 24.44
C GLN A 682 30.58 -57.27 24.16
#